data_AF-A0A1F6FIH9-F1
#
_entry.id   AF-A0A1F6FIH9-F1
#
_cell.length_a   1.000
_cell.length_b   1.000
_cell.length_c   1.000
_cell.angle_alpha   90.00
_cell.angle_beta   90.00
_cell.angle_gamma   90.00
#
_symmetry.space_group_name_H-M   'P 1'
#
loop_
_entity.id
_entity.type
_entity.pdbx_description
1 polymer ?
#
loop_
_entity_poly.entity_id
_entity_poly.type
_entity_poly.pdbx_seq_one_letter_code
_entity_poly.pdbx_strand_id
1 'polypeptide(L)'
;MTLTHNIAAKAAVAFVAVAMAFTLVAPAAKAADVSTMSLEQLIALVNQLQAQLSSGSATSSSTCSYTFTRSLSQGTTGADVMNLQKFLNSDPDLVVSLSGAGSPGMETSYYGALTATAVSKFQTKYSASILVPSGLTSPTGYFGPSSMAKANALCDGGTTPTGPGTSTGELEGGAGSIESTDIVAGLANEEVGENDEDVEVAALEIEADNGSDIEITAIKLDFDDEGTANNDDDLDEYASEVSIWFGGEEVARVDADEFNDDNTYGKTVSLDEGVIIKAGEIDEITVAISGISNLDAASAGDSWDVDFEQVRFRDAQGSTITETVTENNVAFTFESFATASDLEVKVSAGDDEINDARSISISDSNNTDSVELMSFEVEIEGNSDVTIDDLVVRATSTGAGVGEIVNSFELVVDGDVIGSENVSSSSDTGIETTFDNLGWELKAGETVEVIVRADVNDLDGGFTAGDTIYLNVNPDDAAWDIEDEEGDNVAAADKTGSATTDAHAFYADGIQVSLNSVDEEIVAGDSADDDYVKLTIKFDVTAFGDTMYIDDSASEAGTSTDGTAFGVNLSSAASTYISDASTTFAFSSTGVDEGNGFKVLEDTTETFTLVVTVQNAATSTFDGAYVRAVLTGIGFNTDNSATFTTFTANLAANFKTDYAFIAN
;
A
#
# COMPACT_ATOMS: atom_id res chain seq x y z
N MET A 1 -5.44 -58.31 23.77
CA MET A 1 -6.73 -59.03 23.64
C MET A 1 -7.73 -58.29 24.50
N THR A 2 -8.87 -57.77 24.04
CA THR A 2 -9.65 -57.97 22.80
C THR A 2 -10.82 -56.98 22.85
N LEU A 3 -11.01 -56.22 21.76
CA LEU A 3 -12.26 -55.73 21.14
C LEU A 3 -13.28 -54.93 21.97
N THR A 4 -13.44 -53.62 21.71
CA THR A 4 -14.32 -53.00 20.67
C THR A 4 -15.80 -53.41 20.76
N HIS A 5 -16.68 -52.42 20.92
CA HIS A 5 -18.07 -52.50 20.47
C HIS A 5 -18.26 -51.45 19.39
N ASN A 6 -18.80 -51.90 18.28
CA ASN A 6 -18.98 -51.20 17.02
C ASN A 6 -20.50 -51.06 16.79
N ILE A 7 -20.86 -50.03 16.03
CA ILE A 7 -21.97 -50.00 15.06
C ILE A 7 -23.40 -49.63 15.56
N ALA A 8 -23.79 -48.40 15.16
CA ALA A 8 -24.99 -48.03 14.39
C ALA A 8 -26.39 -48.21 15.01
N ALA A 9 -27.47 -47.53 14.60
CA ALA A 9 -27.80 -46.33 13.84
C ALA A 9 -29.34 -46.25 13.89
N LYS A 10 -29.94 -45.04 13.82
CA LYS A 10 -31.33 -44.69 13.38
C LYS A 10 -31.51 -43.18 13.66
N ALA A 11 -31.48 -42.26 12.70
CA ALA A 11 -32.44 -41.98 11.61
C ALA A 11 -33.87 -41.70 12.11
N ALA A 12 -34.67 -40.73 11.64
CA ALA A 12 -34.51 -39.58 10.74
C ALA A 12 -35.90 -38.85 10.62
N VAL A 13 -35.90 -37.65 10.01
CA VAL A 13 -36.96 -36.97 9.21
C VAL A 13 -38.12 -36.24 9.91
N ALA A 14 -38.23 -34.91 9.69
CA ALA A 14 -39.25 -34.28 8.81
C ALA A 14 -39.31 -32.74 8.98
N PHE A 15 -39.12 -31.97 7.89
CA PHE A 15 -40.14 -31.10 7.28
C PHE A 15 -39.67 -30.58 5.90
N VAL A 16 -40.61 -30.51 4.95
CA VAL A 16 -40.43 -30.45 3.48
C VAL A 16 -41.22 -29.27 2.89
N ALA A 17 -40.55 -28.55 1.96
CA ALA A 17 -40.96 -27.93 0.68
C ALA A 17 -42.14 -26.96 0.50
N VAL A 18 -41.90 -25.94 -0.37
CA VAL A 18 -42.69 -25.42 -1.53
C VAL A 18 -41.65 -24.69 -2.44
N ALA A 19 -41.55 -24.76 -3.79
CA ALA A 19 -42.43 -25.08 -4.93
C ALA A 19 -41.60 -25.73 -6.10
N MET A 20 -42.07 -26.82 -6.73
CA MET A 20 -42.64 -26.94 -8.11
C MET A 20 -41.72 -26.54 -9.28
N ALA A 21 -41.63 -27.19 -10.44
CA ALA A 21 -42.06 -28.49 -10.96
C ALA A 21 -41.53 -28.58 -12.42
N PHE A 22 -40.84 -29.65 -12.81
CA PHE A 22 -40.87 -30.18 -14.17
C PHE A 22 -40.69 -31.70 -14.08
N THR A 23 -41.74 -32.42 -14.44
CA THR A 23 -41.88 -33.88 -14.41
C THR A 23 -41.43 -34.49 -15.73
N LEU A 24 -40.74 -35.63 -15.70
CA LEU A 24 -40.98 -36.79 -16.58
C LEU A 24 -40.21 -38.06 -16.10
N VAL A 25 -40.95 -38.89 -15.36
CA VAL A 25 -40.98 -40.38 -15.30
C VAL A 25 -39.70 -41.18 -15.61
N ALA A 26 -39.10 -41.78 -14.58
CA ALA A 26 -38.36 -43.04 -14.67
C ALA A 26 -39.11 -44.15 -13.88
N PRO A 27 -39.20 -45.40 -14.39
CA PRO A 27 -39.85 -46.49 -13.65
C PRO A 27 -38.97 -46.96 -12.50
N ALA A 28 -39.61 -47.26 -11.37
CA ALA A 28 -39.00 -47.79 -10.16
C ALA A 28 -38.26 -49.13 -10.39
N ALA A 29 -37.01 -49.21 -9.92
CA ALA A 29 -36.33 -50.47 -9.60
C ALA A 29 -36.01 -50.50 -8.10
N LYS A 30 -36.27 -51.66 -7.48
CA LYS A 30 -36.36 -51.88 -6.04
C LYS A 30 -35.01 -51.70 -5.32
N ALA A 31 -35.01 -50.99 -4.19
CA ALA A 31 -33.92 -51.02 -3.22
C ALA A 31 -33.85 -52.42 -2.58
N ALA A 32 -32.69 -53.07 -2.70
CA ALA A 32 -32.36 -54.30 -1.98
C ALA A 32 -31.59 -53.92 -0.69
N ASP A 33 -31.96 -54.56 0.42
CA ASP A 33 -31.37 -54.35 1.75
C ASP A 33 -29.95 -54.96 1.80
N VAL A 34 -28.94 -54.08 1.86
CA VAL A 34 -27.50 -54.40 1.73
C VAL A 34 -26.97 -55.25 2.90
N SER A 35 -27.72 -55.34 4.01
CA SER A 35 -27.28 -56.00 5.25
C SER A 35 -27.30 -57.54 5.22
N THR A 36 -27.80 -58.17 4.15
CA THR A 36 -27.95 -59.64 4.06
C THR A 36 -27.31 -60.27 2.81
N MET A 37 -26.52 -59.51 2.05
CA MET A 37 -25.92 -59.99 0.80
C MET A 37 -24.73 -60.93 1.07
N SER A 38 -24.69 -62.07 0.38
CA SER A 38 -23.55 -63.00 0.45
C SER A 38 -22.28 -62.37 -0.13
N LEU A 39 -21.10 -62.93 0.18
CA LEU A 39 -19.82 -62.40 -0.33
C LEU A 39 -19.78 -62.36 -1.86
N GLU A 40 -20.41 -63.32 -2.54
CA GLU A 40 -20.55 -63.35 -3.99
C GLU A 40 -21.52 -62.29 -4.52
N GLN A 41 -22.57 -61.96 -3.76
CA GLN A 41 -23.50 -60.88 -4.10
C GLN A 41 -22.88 -59.50 -3.88
N LEU A 42 -21.96 -59.38 -2.92
CA LEU A 42 -21.17 -58.16 -2.69
C LEU A 42 -20.13 -57.95 -3.79
N ILE A 43 -19.46 -59.02 -4.24
CA ILE A 43 -18.54 -58.96 -5.40
C ILE A 43 -19.31 -58.64 -6.68
N ALA A 44 -20.52 -59.19 -6.87
CA ALA A 44 -21.37 -58.84 -8.00
C ALA A 44 -21.85 -57.39 -7.94
N LEU A 45 -22.16 -56.85 -6.76
CA LEU A 45 -22.53 -55.45 -6.59
C LEU A 45 -21.35 -54.50 -6.84
N VAL A 46 -20.14 -54.87 -6.39
CA VAL A 46 -18.91 -54.12 -6.70
C VAL A 46 -18.58 -54.17 -8.19
N ASN A 47 -18.72 -55.33 -8.84
CA ASN A 47 -18.55 -55.43 -10.29
C ASN A 47 -19.65 -54.68 -11.05
N GLN A 48 -20.87 -54.58 -10.50
CA GLN A 48 -21.96 -53.79 -11.09
C GLN A 48 -21.76 -52.29 -10.87
N LEU A 49 -21.20 -51.86 -9.72
CA LEU A 49 -20.78 -50.48 -9.47
C LEU A 49 -19.58 -50.09 -10.33
N GLN A 50 -18.62 -50.99 -10.53
CA GLN A 50 -17.51 -50.82 -11.47
C GLN A 50 -18.00 -50.78 -12.92
N ALA A 51 -19.00 -51.59 -13.27
CA ALA A 51 -19.68 -51.54 -14.57
C ALA A 51 -20.51 -50.25 -14.75
N GLN A 52 -21.14 -49.73 -13.69
CA GLN A 52 -21.85 -48.44 -13.74
C GLN A 52 -20.88 -47.24 -13.81
N LEU A 53 -19.68 -47.34 -13.22
CA LEU A 53 -18.59 -46.39 -13.44
C LEU A 53 -18.03 -46.45 -14.87
N SER A 54 -18.19 -47.57 -15.57
CA SER A 54 -17.74 -47.74 -16.96
C SER A 54 -18.87 -47.67 -18.00
N SER A 55 -20.13 -47.48 -17.58
CA SER A 55 -21.31 -47.39 -18.47
C SER A 55 -22.21 -46.18 -18.22
N GLY A 56 -21.77 -45.20 -17.44
CA GLY A 56 -22.43 -43.89 -17.29
C GLY A 56 -21.90 -42.89 -18.33
N SER A 57 -22.43 -42.96 -19.55
CA SER A 57 -22.21 -42.01 -20.65
C SER A 57 -20.75 -41.65 -20.94
N ALA A 58 -20.14 -42.51 -21.77
CA ALA A 58 -19.27 -42.06 -22.83
C ALA A 58 -20.04 -41.08 -23.75
N THR A 59 -20.06 -39.82 -23.35
CA THR A 59 -20.05 -38.70 -24.28
C THR A 59 -18.60 -38.30 -24.37
N SER A 60 -17.97 -38.58 -25.51
CA SER A 60 -16.72 -37.95 -25.88
C SER A 60 -16.96 -36.44 -25.93
N SER A 61 -16.61 -35.71 -24.87
CA SER A 61 -16.48 -34.26 -24.91
C SER A 61 -15.21 -33.87 -24.16
N SER A 62 -14.30 -33.25 -24.90
CA SER A 62 -13.13 -32.51 -24.44
C SER A 62 -13.32 -31.92 -23.03
N THR A 63 -12.46 -32.33 -22.11
CA THR A 63 -12.64 -32.17 -20.65
C THR A 63 -12.42 -30.76 -20.12
N CYS A 64 -12.23 -29.75 -20.97
CA CYS A 64 -12.33 -28.37 -20.55
C CYS A 64 -12.51 -27.47 -21.77
N SER A 65 -13.75 -27.17 -22.13
CA SER A 65 -14.08 -26.27 -23.24
C SER A 65 -14.15 -24.80 -22.79
N TYR A 66 -13.39 -24.42 -21.76
CA TYR A 66 -13.45 -23.11 -21.16
C TYR A 66 -12.06 -22.47 -21.19
N THR A 67 -11.96 -21.38 -21.95
CA THR A 67 -10.78 -20.54 -21.98
C THR A 67 -10.90 -19.51 -20.88
N PHE A 68 -10.01 -19.58 -19.91
CA PHE A 68 -9.82 -18.59 -18.88
C PHE A 68 -9.17 -17.34 -19.51
N THR A 69 -9.78 -16.16 -19.32
CA THR A 69 -9.28 -14.88 -19.88
C THR A 69 -9.12 -13.79 -18.82
N ARG A 70 -9.26 -14.15 -17.53
CA ARG A 70 -9.21 -13.22 -16.41
C ARG A 70 -8.61 -13.92 -15.20
N SER A 71 -7.72 -13.22 -14.51
CA SER A 71 -7.11 -13.68 -13.27
C SER A 71 -8.14 -13.78 -12.13
N LEU A 72 -7.96 -14.75 -11.23
CA LEU A 72 -8.89 -15.04 -10.14
C LEU A 72 -8.13 -15.16 -8.81
N SER A 73 -8.59 -14.44 -7.79
CA SER A 73 -8.04 -14.46 -6.43
C SER A 73 -9.12 -14.72 -5.39
N GLN A 74 -8.73 -14.92 -4.13
CA GLN A 74 -9.67 -15.11 -3.03
C GLN A 74 -10.63 -13.92 -2.91
N GLY A 75 -11.93 -14.21 -2.76
CA GLY A 75 -12.99 -13.19 -2.78
C GLY A 75 -13.65 -13.04 -4.16
N THR A 76 -12.99 -13.45 -5.25
CA THR A 76 -13.56 -13.38 -6.60
C THR A 76 -14.82 -14.24 -6.72
N THR A 77 -15.84 -13.70 -7.40
CA THR A 77 -17.07 -14.42 -7.75
C THR A 77 -17.30 -14.47 -9.25
N GLY A 78 -18.03 -15.48 -9.72
CA GLY A 78 -18.45 -15.56 -11.13
C GLY A 78 -18.41 -16.96 -11.73
N ALA A 79 -18.77 -17.05 -13.02
CA ALA A 79 -18.76 -18.29 -13.77
C ALA A 79 -17.34 -18.84 -13.97
N ASP A 80 -16.35 -17.96 -14.12
CA ASP A 80 -14.93 -18.29 -14.30
C ASP A 80 -14.41 -19.10 -13.11
N VAL A 81 -14.80 -18.71 -11.88
CA VAL A 81 -14.46 -19.43 -10.65
C VAL A 81 -15.08 -20.82 -10.62
N MET A 82 -16.35 -20.95 -11.04
CA MET A 82 -17.01 -22.24 -11.12
C MET A 82 -16.33 -23.16 -12.14
N ASN A 83 -15.88 -22.60 -13.27
CA ASN A 83 -15.14 -23.37 -14.28
C ASN A 83 -13.72 -23.73 -13.82
N LEU A 84 -13.05 -22.85 -13.06
CA LEU A 84 -11.77 -23.15 -12.42
C LEU A 84 -11.91 -24.33 -11.45
N GLN A 85 -12.94 -24.33 -10.61
CA GLN A 85 -13.19 -25.44 -9.69
C GLN A 85 -13.46 -26.76 -10.43
N LYS A 86 -14.18 -26.73 -11.56
CA LYS A 86 -14.39 -27.92 -12.40
C LYS A 86 -13.09 -28.43 -13.01
N PHE A 87 -12.26 -27.51 -13.50
CA PHE A 87 -10.93 -27.83 -14.01
C PHE A 87 -10.07 -28.50 -12.92
N LEU A 88 -9.96 -27.89 -11.73
CA LEU A 88 -9.19 -28.44 -10.61
C LEU A 88 -9.75 -29.80 -10.14
N ASN A 89 -11.08 -29.94 -10.06
CA ASN A 89 -11.72 -31.20 -9.69
C ASN A 89 -11.61 -32.31 -10.75
N SER A 90 -11.16 -32.00 -11.97
CA SER A 90 -10.91 -32.99 -13.01
C SER A 90 -9.62 -33.79 -12.76
N ASP A 91 -8.69 -33.22 -11.99
CA ASP A 91 -7.45 -33.88 -11.56
C ASP A 91 -7.59 -34.36 -10.10
N PRO A 92 -7.38 -35.66 -9.83
CA PRO A 92 -7.52 -36.22 -8.48
C PRO A 92 -6.54 -35.62 -7.45
N ASP A 93 -5.43 -35.01 -7.86
CA ASP A 93 -4.46 -34.37 -6.96
C ASP A 93 -4.82 -32.92 -6.61
N LEU A 94 -5.71 -32.30 -7.38
CA LEU A 94 -6.05 -30.86 -7.30
C LEU A 94 -7.47 -30.60 -6.76
N VAL A 95 -8.17 -31.65 -6.31
CA VAL A 95 -9.56 -31.56 -5.86
C VAL A 95 -9.75 -30.48 -4.79
N VAL A 96 -10.70 -29.57 -5.05
CA VAL A 96 -11.02 -28.42 -4.18
C VAL A 96 -11.65 -28.88 -2.86
N SER A 97 -12.57 -29.84 -2.93
CA SER A 97 -13.16 -30.47 -1.75
C SER A 97 -13.65 -31.89 -2.06
N LEU A 98 -13.56 -32.79 -1.08
CA LEU A 98 -14.07 -34.17 -1.22
C LEU A 98 -15.60 -34.26 -1.02
N SER A 99 -16.22 -33.25 -0.41
CA SER A 99 -17.68 -33.21 -0.22
C SER A 99 -18.15 -31.79 0.11
N GLY A 100 -19.36 -31.43 -0.33
CA GLY A 100 -19.97 -30.13 -0.03
C GLY A 100 -19.65 -29.07 -1.09
N ALA A 101 -19.68 -27.79 -0.72
CA ALA A 101 -19.39 -26.70 -1.66
C ALA A 101 -17.98 -26.84 -2.24
N GLY A 102 -17.86 -26.77 -3.57
CA GLY A 102 -16.60 -26.91 -4.29
C GLY A 102 -16.19 -28.35 -4.62
N SER A 103 -16.91 -29.37 -4.16
CA SER A 103 -16.60 -30.77 -4.53
C SER A 103 -17.08 -31.10 -5.96
N PRO A 104 -16.57 -32.16 -6.60
CA PRO A 104 -17.00 -32.55 -7.95
C PRO A 104 -18.52 -32.64 -8.10
N GLY A 105 -19.10 -31.87 -9.02
CA GLY A 105 -20.55 -31.77 -9.25
C GLY A 105 -21.31 -30.85 -8.28
N MET A 106 -20.59 -30.17 -7.39
CA MET A 106 -21.06 -29.18 -6.40
C MET A 106 -20.19 -27.91 -6.42
N GLU A 107 -19.61 -27.58 -7.57
CA GLU A 107 -18.78 -26.38 -7.75
C GLU A 107 -19.59 -25.09 -7.50
N THR A 108 -18.91 -24.07 -6.97
CA THR A 108 -19.50 -22.77 -6.64
C THR A 108 -18.92 -21.66 -7.50
N SER A 109 -19.60 -20.52 -7.55
CA SER A 109 -19.12 -19.30 -8.19
C SER A 109 -18.33 -18.40 -7.24
N TYR A 110 -17.71 -18.94 -6.18
CA TYR A 110 -16.95 -18.16 -5.18
C TYR A 110 -15.57 -18.75 -4.94
N TYR A 111 -14.54 -17.91 -5.00
CA TYR A 111 -13.15 -18.29 -4.83
C TYR A 111 -12.80 -18.13 -3.35
N GLY A 112 -12.95 -19.20 -2.58
CA GLY A 112 -12.60 -19.24 -1.16
C GLY A 112 -11.24 -19.88 -0.91
N ALA A 113 -10.86 -19.98 0.36
CA ALA A 113 -9.58 -20.56 0.79
C ALA A 113 -9.32 -21.98 0.25
N LEU A 114 -10.37 -22.81 0.07
CA LEU A 114 -10.24 -24.15 -0.50
C LEU A 114 -9.85 -24.12 -1.99
N THR A 115 -10.40 -23.17 -2.75
CA THR A 115 -10.03 -22.97 -4.16
C THR A 115 -8.61 -22.42 -4.27
N ALA A 116 -8.23 -21.47 -3.40
CA ALA A 116 -6.86 -20.97 -3.31
C ALA A 116 -5.88 -22.12 -3.04
N THR A 117 -6.18 -22.99 -2.07
CA THR A 117 -5.36 -24.16 -1.74
C THR A 117 -5.21 -25.11 -2.93
N ALA A 118 -6.29 -25.35 -3.68
CA ALA A 118 -6.25 -26.18 -4.87
C ALA A 118 -5.44 -25.55 -6.01
N VAL A 119 -5.52 -24.22 -6.17
CA VAL A 119 -4.65 -23.48 -7.10
C VAL A 119 -3.20 -23.51 -6.66
N SER A 120 -2.90 -23.40 -5.37
CA SER A 120 -1.52 -23.54 -4.89
C SER A 120 -0.94 -24.91 -5.22
N LYS A 121 -1.73 -25.99 -5.08
CA LYS A 121 -1.30 -27.33 -5.52
C LYS A 121 -1.10 -27.42 -7.03
N PHE A 122 -1.96 -26.76 -7.81
CA PHE A 122 -1.83 -26.70 -9.26
C PHE A 122 -0.53 -25.98 -9.67
N GLN A 123 -0.26 -24.83 -9.06
CA GLN A 123 0.97 -24.06 -9.23
C GLN A 123 2.20 -24.90 -8.87
N THR A 124 2.21 -25.58 -7.73
CA THR A 124 3.31 -26.49 -7.36
C THR A 124 3.45 -27.67 -8.32
N LYS A 125 2.33 -28.24 -8.80
CA LYS A 125 2.34 -29.39 -9.73
C LYS A 125 2.94 -29.03 -11.09
N TYR A 126 2.80 -27.77 -11.51
CA TYR A 126 3.33 -27.25 -12.77
C TYR A 126 4.30 -26.09 -12.54
N SER A 127 5.13 -26.18 -11.48
CA SER A 127 5.99 -25.08 -11.02
C SER A 127 6.91 -24.53 -12.11
N ALA A 128 7.48 -25.39 -12.95
CA ALA A 128 8.34 -24.98 -14.06
C ALA A 128 7.64 -24.06 -15.09
N SER A 129 6.31 -24.20 -15.27
CA SER A 129 5.54 -23.38 -16.22
C SER A 129 4.76 -22.25 -15.57
N ILE A 130 4.69 -22.20 -14.23
CA ILE A 130 3.78 -21.28 -13.51
C ILE A 130 4.51 -20.43 -12.48
N LEU A 131 5.51 -20.98 -11.79
CA LEU A 131 6.19 -20.33 -10.68
C LEU A 131 7.60 -19.86 -11.06
N VAL A 132 8.36 -20.73 -11.75
CA VAL A 132 9.73 -20.41 -12.19
C VAL A 132 9.79 -19.19 -13.12
N PRO A 133 8.91 -19.02 -14.12
CA PRO A 133 8.94 -17.85 -15.00
C PRO A 133 8.53 -16.53 -14.34
N SER A 134 8.24 -16.53 -13.04
CA SER A 134 7.86 -15.32 -12.30
C SER A 134 8.70 -15.18 -11.02
N GLY A 135 9.86 -15.84 -10.96
CA GLY A 135 10.75 -15.82 -9.78
C GLY A 135 10.16 -16.46 -8.51
N LEU A 136 8.99 -17.08 -8.58
CA LEU A 136 8.28 -17.57 -7.41
C LEU A 136 8.80 -18.93 -6.97
N THR A 137 9.29 -19.01 -5.74
CA THR A 137 9.70 -20.29 -5.13
C THR A 137 8.57 -20.99 -4.39
N SER A 138 7.46 -20.27 -4.12
CA SER A 138 6.30 -20.76 -3.37
C SER A 138 4.98 -20.45 -4.09
N PRO A 139 3.97 -21.34 -4.02
CA PRO A 139 2.69 -21.12 -4.66
C PRO A 139 1.87 -20.03 -3.94
N THR A 140 1.34 -19.07 -4.70
CA THR A 140 0.60 -17.91 -4.19
C THR A 140 -0.89 -18.19 -3.96
N GLY A 141 -1.44 -19.23 -4.58
CA GLY A 141 -2.89 -19.49 -4.59
C GLY A 141 -3.69 -18.47 -5.42
N TYR A 142 -3.01 -17.58 -6.14
CA TYR A 142 -3.56 -16.64 -7.11
C TYR A 142 -3.57 -17.26 -8.50
N PHE A 143 -4.73 -17.37 -9.13
CA PHE A 143 -4.86 -17.87 -10.49
C PHE A 143 -4.60 -16.74 -11.48
N GLY A 144 -3.34 -16.36 -11.63
CA GLY A 144 -2.85 -15.30 -12.52
C GLY A 144 -2.55 -15.76 -13.95
N PRO A 145 -1.92 -14.89 -14.77
CA PRO A 145 -1.65 -15.14 -16.19
C PRO A 145 -0.98 -16.49 -16.50
N SER A 146 0.10 -16.86 -15.79
CA SER A 146 0.83 -18.11 -16.02
C SER A 146 -0.01 -19.36 -15.64
N SER A 147 -0.80 -19.26 -14.56
CA SER A 147 -1.74 -20.33 -14.17
C SER A 147 -2.87 -20.49 -15.20
N MET A 148 -3.33 -19.36 -15.74
CA MET A 148 -4.38 -19.29 -16.74
C MET A 148 -3.93 -19.87 -18.07
N ALA A 149 -2.75 -19.47 -18.55
CA ALA A 149 -2.11 -20.02 -19.73
C ALA A 149 -1.95 -21.53 -19.62
N LYS A 150 -1.43 -22.02 -18.47
CA LYS A 150 -1.26 -23.45 -18.25
C LYS A 150 -2.58 -24.20 -18.20
N ALA A 151 -3.61 -23.66 -17.55
CA ALA A 151 -4.92 -24.27 -17.48
C ALA A 151 -5.57 -24.35 -18.88
N ASN A 152 -5.52 -23.27 -19.67
CA ASN A 152 -6.02 -23.26 -21.05
C ASN A 152 -5.32 -24.31 -21.92
N ALA A 153 -3.99 -24.43 -21.81
CA ALA A 153 -3.22 -25.44 -22.54
C ALA A 153 -3.64 -26.88 -22.17
N LEU A 154 -3.94 -27.14 -20.89
CA LEU A 154 -4.42 -28.45 -20.43
C LEU A 154 -5.86 -28.75 -20.86
N CYS A 155 -6.62 -27.71 -21.18
CA CYS A 155 -8.04 -27.78 -21.47
C CYS A 155 -8.36 -28.20 -22.93
N ASP A 156 -7.49 -27.85 -23.87
CA ASP A 156 -7.69 -28.03 -25.32
C ASP A 156 -7.37 -29.42 -25.87
N GLY A 157 -7.13 -30.42 -25.02
CA GLY A 157 -7.24 -31.85 -25.38
C GLY A 157 -6.73 -32.25 -26.77
N GLY A 158 -5.47 -31.95 -27.10
CA GLY A 158 -4.79 -32.56 -28.26
C GLY A 158 -4.81 -31.78 -29.58
N THR A 159 -4.90 -30.46 -29.56
CA THR A 159 -4.19 -29.62 -30.55
C THR A 159 -3.20 -28.75 -29.80
N THR A 160 -1.99 -29.25 -29.67
CA THR A 160 -0.81 -28.42 -29.42
C THR A 160 -0.83 -27.23 -30.40
N PRO A 161 -0.74 -25.96 -29.97
CA PRO A 161 0.45 -25.20 -30.33
C PRO A 161 1.59 -25.93 -29.64
N THR A 162 2.50 -26.49 -30.43
CA THR A 162 3.55 -27.35 -29.91
C THR A 162 4.47 -26.45 -29.11
N GLY A 163 4.26 -26.38 -27.80
CA GLY A 163 5.29 -25.87 -26.88
C GLY A 163 6.61 -26.54 -27.25
N PRO A 164 7.69 -25.76 -27.34
CA PRO A 164 8.89 -26.19 -28.01
C PRO A 164 9.43 -27.43 -27.33
N GLY A 165 9.52 -28.50 -28.13
CA GLY A 165 10.33 -29.61 -27.73
C GLY A 165 11.77 -29.15 -27.82
N THR A 166 12.47 -29.13 -26.69
CA THR A 166 13.86 -29.60 -26.59
C THR A 166 13.89 -31.06 -27.09
N SER A 167 13.70 -31.20 -28.40
CA SER A 167 13.73 -32.44 -29.13
C SER A 167 15.13 -32.51 -29.70
N THR A 168 15.99 -33.29 -29.07
CA THR A 168 17.21 -33.85 -29.67
C THR A 168 16.92 -34.81 -30.85
N GLY A 169 15.77 -34.66 -31.52
CA GLY A 169 15.31 -35.44 -32.66
C GLY A 169 15.88 -34.88 -33.95
N GLU A 170 16.24 -35.77 -34.87
CA GLU A 170 16.71 -35.41 -36.21
C GLU A 170 15.69 -34.46 -36.89
N LEU A 171 16.18 -33.35 -37.46
CA LEU A 171 15.37 -32.41 -38.23
C LEU A 171 14.60 -33.14 -39.34
N GLU A 172 13.29 -32.86 -39.45
CA GLU A 172 12.43 -33.50 -40.45
C GLU A 172 12.15 -32.58 -41.64
N GLY A 173 12.19 -33.13 -42.86
CA GLY A 173 11.78 -32.41 -44.07
C GLY A 173 12.87 -32.24 -45.14
N GLY A 174 12.69 -31.21 -45.96
CA GLY A 174 13.51 -30.90 -47.14
C GLY A 174 14.57 -29.83 -46.89
N ALA A 175 14.90 -29.05 -47.92
CA ALA A 175 15.63 -27.80 -47.73
C ALA A 175 14.68 -26.79 -47.08
N GLY A 176 15.18 -26.06 -46.07
CA GLY A 176 14.38 -25.14 -45.25
C GLY A 176 14.81 -23.68 -45.39
N SER A 177 13.87 -22.78 -45.12
CA SER A 177 14.00 -21.33 -45.10
C SER A 177 13.08 -20.73 -44.03
N ILE A 178 13.37 -19.50 -43.60
CA ILE A 178 12.45 -18.68 -42.82
C ILE A 178 11.44 -18.07 -43.80
N GLU A 179 10.14 -18.23 -43.55
CA GLU A 179 9.07 -17.66 -44.38
C GLU A 179 8.83 -16.19 -44.01
N SER A 180 8.85 -15.86 -42.72
CA SER A 180 8.74 -14.50 -42.21
C SER A 180 9.33 -14.32 -40.81
N THR A 181 9.67 -13.08 -40.50
CA THR A 181 10.00 -12.58 -39.17
C THR A 181 9.04 -11.45 -38.79
N ASP A 182 8.77 -11.27 -37.50
CA ASP A 182 8.04 -10.10 -36.98
C ASP A 182 8.49 -9.81 -35.55
N ILE A 183 8.34 -8.57 -35.09
CA ILE A 183 8.68 -8.15 -33.73
C ILE A 183 7.45 -8.24 -32.84
N VAL A 184 7.61 -8.79 -31.64
CA VAL A 184 6.55 -8.84 -30.63
C VAL A 184 6.36 -7.45 -30.03
N ALA A 185 5.34 -6.73 -30.49
CA ALA A 185 5.04 -5.36 -30.05
C ALA A 185 4.69 -5.20 -28.55
N GLY A 186 4.58 -6.30 -27.81
CA GLY A 186 4.26 -6.30 -26.39
C GLY A 186 5.45 -5.99 -25.47
N LEU A 187 6.68 -6.04 -25.99
CA LEU A 187 7.93 -5.86 -25.24
C LEU A 187 8.67 -4.58 -25.68
N ALA A 188 7.94 -3.52 -26.03
CA ALA A 188 8.54 -2.27 -26.47
C ALA A 188 8.42 -1.21 -25.39
N ASN A 189 9.50 -0.48 -25.14
CA ASN A 189 9.68 0.50 -24.07
C ASN A 189 9.61 -0.14 -22.68
N GLU A 190 10.25 -1.30 -22.54
CA GLU A 190 10.46 -1.92 -21.23
C GLU A 190 11.52 -1.14 -20.44
N GLU A 191 11.43 -1.17 -19.11
CA GLU A 191 12.32 -0.48 -18.19
C GLU A 191 13.17 -1.55 -17.48
N VAL A 192 14.49 -1.44 -17.60
CA VAL A 192 15.45 -2.32 -16.92
C VAL A 192 15.98 -1.56 -15.70
N GLY A 193 15.58 -1.99 -14.50
CA GLY A 193 16.08 -1.43 -13.26
C GLY A 193 17.49 -1.90 -12.91
N GLU A 194 18.09 -1.25 -11.93
CA GLU A 194 19.36 -1.69 -11.35
C GLU A 194 19.17 -3.06 -10.68
N ASN A 195 20.16 -3.95 -10.83
CA ASN A 195 20.12 -5.34 -10.37
C ASN A 195 18.96 -6.21 -10.89
N ASP A 196 18.08 -5.70 -11.76
CA ASP A 196 17.04 -6.53 -12.35
C ASP A 196 17.67 -7.65 -13.17
N GLU A 197 17.20 -8.88 -12.95
CA GLU A 197 17.68 -10.07 -13.67
C GLU A 197 16.69 -10.46 -14.76
N ASP A 198 17.23 -10.65 -15.98
CA ASP A 198 16.51 -11.21 -17.13
C ASP A 198 15.19 -10.47 -17.49
N VAL A 199 15.22 -9.14 -17.55
CA VAL A 199 14.10 -8.32 -18.05
C VAL A 199 13.94 -8.53 -19.55
N GLU A 200 12.81 -9.07 -19.99
CA GLU A 200 12.51 -9.29 -21.42
C GLU A 200 12.32 -7.94 -22.13
N VAL A 201 13.27 -7.52 -22.97
CA VAL A 201 13.25 -6.20 -23.64
C VAL A 201 12.86 -6.25 -25.11
N ALA A 202 12.88 -7.44 -25.73
CA ALA A 202 12.47 -7.63 -27.12
C ALA A 202 12.21 -9.10 -27.45
N ALA A 203 11.38 -9.36 -28.45
CA ALA A 203 11.25 -10.70 -29.01
C ALA A 203 11.00 -10.70 -30.52
N LEU A 204 11.53 -11.74 -31.17
CA LEU A 204 11.43 -11.99 -32.61
C LEU A 204 10.61 -13.27 -32.84
N GLU A 205 9.46 -13.13 -33.52
CA GLU A 205 8.70 -14.25 -34.06
C GLU A 205 9.34 -14.72 -35.38
N ILE A 206 9.51 -16.04 -35.53
CA ILE A 206 10.12 -16.66 -36.71
C ILE A 206 9.18 -17.76 -37.23
N GLU A 207 8.72 -17.64 -38.48
CA GLU A 207 7.95 -18.67 -39.19
C GLU A 207 8.87 -19.55 -40.02
N ALA A 208 8.88 -20.86 -39.78
CA ALA A 208 9.58 -21.82 -40.64
C ALA A 208 8.74 -22.16 -41.87
N ASP A 209 9.37 -22.37 -43.03
CA ASP A 209 8.64 -22.80 -44.21
C ASP A 209 7.90 -24.14 -44.00
N ASN A 210 6.85 -24.36 -44.80
CA ASN A 210 6.00 -25.56 -44.70
C ASN A 210 6.71 -26.88 -45.12
N GLY A 211 7.98 -26.82 -45.55
CA GLY A 211 8.70 -27.92 -46.19
C GLY A 211 9.82 -28.53 -45.35
N SER A 212 10.31 -27.84 -44.31
CA SER A 212 11.40 -28.31 -43.46
C SER A 212 11.33 -27.72 -42.06
N ASP A 213 11.65 -28.54 -41.06
CA ASP A 213 12.09 -28.05 -39.75
C ASP A 213 13.37 -27.21 -39.92
N ILE A 214 13.54 -26.20 -39.07
CA ILE A 214 14.76 -25.41 -38.95
C ILE A 214 15.24 -25.43 -37.50
N GLU A 215 16.55 -25.57 -37.30
CA GLU A 215 17.19 -25.43 -35.98
C GLU A 215 17.95 -24.11 -35.94
N ILE A 216 17.49 -23.16 -35.14
CA ILE A 216 18.22 -21.92 -34.89
C ILE A 216 19.46 -22.26 -34.06
N THR A 217 20.59 -21.72 -34.46
CA THR A 217 21.91 -22.03 -33.87
C THR A 217 22.66 -20.80 -33.39
N ALA A 218 22.34 -19.63 -33.94
CA ALA A 218 22.89 -18.36 -33.51
C ALA A 218 22.02 -17.20 -33.99
N ILE A 219 22.08 -16.09 -33.26
CA ILE A 219 21.40 -14.83 -33.59
C ILE A 219 22.46 -13.72 -33.54
N LYS A 220 22.43 -12.78 -34.48
CA LYS A 220 23.20 -11.55 -34.37
C LYS A 220 22.28 -10.47 -33.80
N LEU A 221 22.65 -9.97 -32.63
CA LEU A 221 22.03 -8.84 -31.95
C LEU A 221 22.95 -7.63 -32.08
N ASP A 222 22.35 -6.45 -32.10
CA ASP A 222 23.01 -5.15 -32.13
C ASP A 222 22.28 -4.25 -31.13
N PHE A 223 23.01 -3.54 -30.27
CA PHE A 223 22.45 -2.65 -29.25
C PHE A 223 22.90 -1.21 -29.49
N ASP A 224 21.98 -0.29 -29.74
CA ASP A 224 22.33 1.12 -30.00
C ASP A 224 21.76 2.03 -28.88
N ASP A 225 22.54 2.99 -28.40
CA ASP A 225 22.06 4.06 -27.49
C ASP A 225 21.24 5.11 -28.29
N GLU A 226 19.96 5.26 -27.95
CA GLU A 226 18.99 6.24 -28.47
C GLU A 226 18.99 7.55 -27.64
N GLY A 227 20.12 7.95 -27.03
CA GLY A 227 20.15 9.08 -26.08
C GLY A 227 21.03 10.25 -26.48
N THR A 228 22.28 10.01 -26.89
CA THR A 228 23.27 11.10 -26.91
C THR A 228 24.13 11.19 -28.17
N ALA A 229 24.55 12.41 -28.50
CA ALA A 229 25.39 12.70 -29.67
C ALA A 229 26.86 12.25 -29.50
N ASN A 230 27.15 11.41 -28.51
CA ASN A 230 28.47 10.90 -28.17
C ASN A 230 28.38 9.37 -28.02
N ASN A 231 28.53 8.67 -29.15
CA ASN A 231 28.44 7.22 -29.29
C ASN A 231 29.63 6.45 -28.66
N ASP A 232 30.07 6.81 -27.45
CA ASP A 232 31.20 6.19 -26.72
C ASP A 232 30.73 5.39 -25.49
N ASP A 233 29.43 5.31 -25.22
CA ASP A 233 28.88 4.62 -24.05
C ASP A 233 28.69 3.12 -24.38
N ASP A 234 29.32 2.23 -23.61
CA ASP A 234 29.30 0.79 -23.83
C ASP A 234 28.16 0.12 -23.04
N LEU A 235 27.58 -0.98 -23.55
CA LEU A 235 26.43 -1.63 -22.91
C LEU A 235 26.76 -2.15 -21.50
N ASP A 236 28.03 -2.49 -21.21
CA ASP A 236 28.47 -2.94 -19.89
C ASP A 236 28.49 -1.84 -18.81
N GLU A 237 28.30 -0.58 -19.20
CA GLU A 237 28.06 0.51 -18.27
C GLU A 237 26.61 0.52 -17.73
N TYR A 238 25.70 -0.24 -18.34
CA TYR A 238 24.27 -0.27 -18.02
C TYR A 238 23.75 -1.68 -17.67
N ALA A 239 24.23 -2.69 -18.39
CA ALA A 239 23.85 -4.09 -18.21
C ALA A 239 25.03 -4.95 -17.78
N SER A 240 24.77 -5.99 -17.01
CA SER A 240 25.77 -7.01 -16.68
C SER A 240 25.79 -8.11 -17.74
N GLU A 241 24.61 -8.55 -18.20
CA GLU A 241 24.45 -9.72 -19.07
C GLU A 241 23.29 -9.56 -20.05
N VAL A 242 23.40 -10.21 -21.20
CA VAL A 242 22.33 -10.39 -22.20
C VAL A 242 22.01 -11.87 -22.32
N SER A 243 20.75 -12.25 -22.11
CA SER A 243 20.25 -13.62 -22.21
C SER A 243 19.24 -13.79 -23.36
N ILE A 244 19.21 -14.99 -23.93
CA ILE A 244 18.30 -15.35 -25.03
C ILE A 244 17.45 -16.53 -24.56
N TRP A 245 16.14 -16.40 -24.74
CA TRP A 245 15.14 -17.35 -24.27
C TRP A 245 14.30 -17.90 -25.42
N PHE A 246 13.90 -19.16 -25.29
CA PHE A 246 13.01 -19.83 -26.23
C PHE A 246 11.99 -20.68 -25.47
N GLY A 247 10.70 -20.33 -25.57
CA GLY A 247 9.64 -21.03 -24.86
C GLY A 247 9.76 -21.00 -23.33
N GLY A 248 10.37 -19.94 -22.78
CA GLY A 248 10.62 -19.76 -21.35
C GLY A 248 11.81 -20.57 -20.80
N GLU A 249 12.67 -21.11 -21.66
CA GLU A 249 13.95 -21.72 -21.28
C GLU A 249 15.11 -20.89 -21.84
N GLU A 250 16.12 -20.62 -21.01
CA GLU A 250 17.35 -19.92 -21.40
C GLU A 250 18.15 -20.80 -22.36
N VAL A 251 18.53 -20.24 -23.51
CA VAL A 251 19.25 -20.95 -24.57
C VAL A 251 20.59 -20.31 -24.92
N ALA A 252 20.88 -19.11 -24.42
CA ALA A 252 22.21 -18.51 -24.40
C ALA A 252 22.28 -17.39 -23.36
N ARG A 253 23.49 -17.13 -22.86
CA ARG A 253 23.83 -15.95 -22.05
C ARG A 253 25.22 -15.47 -22.41
N VAL A 254 25.40 -14.16 -22.50
CA VAL A 254 26.67 -13.52 -22.79
C VAL A 254 26.84 -12.28 -21.91
N ASP A 255 28.08 -11.98 -21.55
CA ASP A 255 28.42 -10.75 -20.82
C ASP A 255 28.12 -9.52 -21.70
N ALA A 256 27.64 -8.44 -21.09
CA ALA A 256 27.30 -7.20 -21.81
C ALA A 256 28.53 -6.52 -22.43
N ASP A 257 29.72 -6.75 -21.89
CA ASP A 257 31.01 -6.21 -22.37
C ASP A 257 31.38 -6.70 -23.77
N GLU A 258 30.62 -7.65 -24.29
CA GLU A 258 30.72 -8.17 -25.63
C GLU A 258 29.85 -7.42 -26.65
N PHE A 259 29.20 -6.33 -26.27
CA PHE A 259 28.48 -5.38 -27.14
C PHE A 259 29.04 -3.96 -26.92
N ASN A 260 30.08 -3.61 -27.68
CA ASN A 260 30.88 -2.39 -27.45
C ASN A 260 31.29 -1.71 -28.75
N ASP A 261 31.89 -0.53 -28.66
CA ASP A 261 32.33 0.27 -29.82
C ASP A 261 33.23 -0.51 -30.81
N ASP A 262 34.07 -1.41 -30.29
CA ASP A 262 35.03 -2.24 -31.02
C ASP A 262 34.35 -3.23 -31.98
N ASN A 263 33.12 -3.65 -31.67
CA ASN A 263 32.28 -4.47 -32.55
C ASN A 263 31.07 -3.71 -33.14
N THR A 264 31.05 -2.38 -32.97
CA THR A 264 29.90 -1.53 -33.36
C THR A 264 28.62 -1.99 -32.67
N TYR A 265 28.75 -2.39 -31.40
CA TYR A 265 27.69 -2.87 -30.53
C TYR A 265 26.96 -4.14 -30.99
N GLY A 266 27.51 -4.84 -31.99
CA GLY A 266 26.91 -6.00 -32.64
C GLY A 266 27.65 -7.31 -32.40
N LYS A 267 26.96 -8.34 -31.92
CA LYS A 267 27.52 -9.67 -31.69
C LYS A 267 26.64 -10.81 -32.16
N THR A 268 27.26 -11.81 -32.80
CA THR A 268 26.62 -13.11 -33.05
C THR A 268 26.72 -14.00 -31.81
N VAL A 269 25.60 -14.16 -31.11
CA VAL A 269 25.43 -15.06 -29.97
C VAL A 269 25.09 -16.46 -30.48
N SER A 270 25.88 -17.45 -30.08
CA SER A 270 25.60 -18.86 -30.42
C SER A 270 24.76 -19.48 -29.31
N LEU A 271 23.74 -20.26 -29.67
CA LEU A 271 22.89 -20.94 -28.71
C LEU A 271 23.61 -22.15 -28.13
N ASP A 272 23.50 -22.35 -26.82
CA ASP A 272 24.08 -23.49 -26.10
C ASP A 272 23.45 -24.82 -26.55
N GLU A 273 22.13 -24.78 -26.78
CA GLU A 273 21.37 -25.81 -27.48
C GLU A 273 20.58 -25.17 -28.62
N GLY A 274 20.72 -25.72 -29.83
CA GLY A 274 19.97 -25.24 -30.98
C GLY A 274 18.47 -25.49 -30.79
N VAL A 275 17.65 -24.48 -31.11
CA VAL A 275 16.18 -24.56 -30.91
C VAL A 275 15.49 -24.89 -32.22
N ILE A 276 14.53 -25.81 -32.19
CA ILE A 276 13.87 -26.31 -33.41
C ILE A 276 12.50 -25.66 -33.57
N ILE A 277 12.33 -24.96 -34.69
CA ILE A 277 11.02 -24.48 -35.18
C ILE A 277 10.53 -25.50 -36.21
N LYS A 278 9.32 -26.01 -35.99
CA LYS A 278 8.74 -27.04 -36.86
C LYS A 278 8.21 -26.45 -38.16
N ALA A 279 8.26 -27.25 -39.22
CA ALA A 279 7.81 -26.81 -40.54
C ALA A 279 6.39 -26.20 -40.51
N GLY A 280 6.24 -24.95 -40.94
CA GLY A 280 4.98 -24.21 -40.96
C GLY A 280 4.47 -23.71 -39.60
N GLU A 281 5.27 -23.83 -38.54
CA GLU A 281 4.98 -23.25 -37.23
C GLU A 281 5.73 -21.92 -37.06
N ILE A 282 5.23 -21.11 -36.13
CA ILE A 282 5.80 -19.85 -35.68
C ILE A 282 6.23 -20.03 -34.24
N ASP A 283 7.47 -19.71 -33.93
CA ASP A 283 7.98 -19.68 -32.56
C ASP A 283 8.69 -18.35 -32.28
N GLU A 284 8.86 -18.04 -31.00
CA GLU A 284 9.38 -16.76 -30.50
C GLU A 284 10.76 -16.96 -29.85
N ILE A 285 11.69 -16.06 -30.17
CA ILE A 285 12.97 -15.91 -29.46
C ILE A 285 12.97 -14.56 -28.75
N THR A 286 13.11 -14.59 -27.43
CA THR A 286 13.08 -13.42 -26.55
C THR A 286 14.50 -13.06 -26.12
N VAL A 287 14.82 -11.78 -26.11
CA VAL A 287 16.06 -11.21 -25.58
C VAL A 287 15.75 -10.54 -24.26
N ALA A 288 16.54 -10.86 -23.25
CA ALA A 288 16.42 -10.28 -21.93
C ALA A 288 17.75 -9.66 -21.47
N ILE A 289 17.65 -8.63 -20.64
CA ILE A 289 18.79 -7.84 -20.14
C ILE A 289 18.81 -7.93 -18.62
N SER A 290 19.99 -8.11 -18.05
CA SER A 290 20.20 -7.96 -16.61
C SER A 290 20.91 -6.64 -16.35
N GLY A 291 20.33 -5.76 -15.53
CA GLY A 291 20.90 -4.47 -15.16
C GLY A 291 22.20 -4.63 -14.36
N ILE A 292 23.05 -3.60 -14.33
CA ILE A 292 24.13 -3.53 -13.35
C ILE A 292 23.60 -3.12 -11.98
N SER A 293 24.42 -3.34 -10.95
CA SER A 293 24.06 -3.10 -9.56
C SER A 293 24.23 -1.67 -9.06
N ASN A 294 24.69 -0.75 -9.91
CA ASN A 294 25.14 0.58 -9.49
C ASN A 294 25.10 1.55 -10.68
N LEU A 295 23.92 1.70 -11.27
CA LEU A 295 23.74 2.59 -12.42
C LEU A 295 24.03 4.03 -11.99
N ASP A 296 24.83 4.76 -12.77
CA ASP A 296 25.09 6.16 -12.44
C ASP A 296 23.79 6.96 -12.62
N ALA A 297 23.52 7.92 -11.73
CA ALA A 297 22.34 8.78 -11.82
C ALA A 297 22.31 9.62 -13.12
N ALA A 298 23.45 9.76 -13.80
CA ALA A 298 23.54 10.39 -15.11
C ALA A 298 23.09 9.48 -16.27
N SER A 299 23.10 8.15 -16.03
CA SER A 299 22.76 7.07 -16.97
C SER A 299 21.33 6.56 -16.77
N ALA A 300 20.70 6.86 -15.63
CA ALA A 300 19.28 6.58 -15.40
C ALA A 300 18.38 7.40 -16.34
N GLY A 301 17.44 6.72 -17.00
CA GLY A 301 16.53 7.24 -18.02
C GLY A 301 17.10 7.23 -19.44
N ASP A 302 18.32 6.73 -19.65
CA ASP A 302 18.88 6.59 -20.99
C ASP A 302 18.21 5.43 -21.74
N SER A 303 18.00 5.65 -23.05
CA SER A 303 17.25 4.73 -23.90
C SER A 303 18.20 3.95 -24.80
N TRP A 304 17.98 2.65 -24.87
CA TRP A 304 18.70 1.75 -25.77
C TRP A 304 17.72 1.09 -26.71
N ASP A 305 18.19 0.65 -27.86
CA ASP A 305 17.44 -0.20 -28.75
C ASP A 305 18.19 -1.50 -29.04
N VAL A 306 17.43 -2.57 -29.31
CA VAL A 306 17.97 -3.84 -29.78
C VAL A 306 17.46 -4.14 -31.19
N ASP A 307 18.40 -4.41 -32.09
CA ASP A 307 18.15 -4.88 -33.45
C ASP A 307 18.51 -6.37 -33.58
N PHE A 308 17.57 -7.13 -34.14
CA PHE A 308 17.85 -8.48 -34.62
C PHE A 308 18.38 -8.37 -36.04
N GLU A 309 19.70 -8.39 -36.25
CA GLU A 309 20.24 -8.25 -37.60
C GLU A 309 20.16 -9.55 -38.42
N GLN A 310 20.46 -10.69 -37.79
CA GLN A 310 20.62 -11.97 -38.48
C GLN A 310 20.20 -13.17 -37.65
N VAL A 311 19.61 -14.17 -38.32
CA VAL A 311 19.33 -15.48 -37.74
C VAL A 311 20.12 -16.54 -38.51
N ARG A 312 20.85 -17.40 -37.80
CA ARG A 312 21.56 -18.55 -38.37
C ARG A 312 20.87 -19.84 -37.97
N PHE A 313 20.46 -20.61 -38.96
CA PHE A 313 19.77 -21.88 -38.74
C PHE A 313 20.36 -23.03 -39.57
N ARG A 314 20.04 -24.27 -39.18
CA ARG A 314 20.32 -25.50 -39.92
C ARG A 314 19.02 -26.14 -40.38
N ASP A 315 18.95 -26.53 -41.65
CA ASP A 315 17.78 -27.24 -42.20
C ASP A 315 17.87 -28.77 -42.03
N ALA A 316 16.80 -29.48 -42.40
CA ALA A 316 16.75 -30.94 -42.34
C ALA A 316 17.74 -31.66 -43.28
N GLN A 317 18.35 -30.96 -44.25
CA GLN A 317 19.42 -31.49 -45.10
C GLN A 317 20.82 -31.27 -44.49
N GLY A 318 20.90 -30.58 -43.36
CA GLY A 318 22.15 -30.24 -42.67
C GLY A 318 22.88 -29.04 -43.27
N SER A 319 22.21 -28.22 -44.08
CA SER A 319 22.75 -26.96 -44.59
C SER A 319 22.62 -25.87 -43.54
N THR A 320 23.70 -25.13 -43.26
CA THR A 320 23.67 -23.94 -42.40
C THR A 320 23.44 -22.71 -43.25
N ILE A 321 22.40 -21.94 -42.92
CA ILE A 321 21.96 -20.74 -43.62
C ILE A 321 22.00 -19.57 -42.62
N THR A 322 22.33 -18.39 -43.11
CA THR A 322 22.23 -17.14 -42.33
C THR A 322 21.36 -16.18 -43.13
N GLU A 323 20.29 -15.73 -42.49
CA GLU A 323 19.27 -14.88 -43.05
C GLU A 323 19.35 -13.51 -42.37
N THR A 324 19.23 -12.44 -43.15
CA THR A 324 19.16 -11.07 -42.64
C THR A 324 17.72 -10.78 -42.24
N VAL A 325 17.55 -10.26 -41.05
CA VAL A 325 16.26 -9.79 -40.53
C VAL A 325 16.15 -8.29 -40.87
N THR A 326 14.94 -7.83 -41.15
CA THR A 326 14.68 -6.45 -41.60
C THR A 326 13.58 -5.77 -40.82
N GLU A 327 13.32 -6.25 -39.60
CA GLU A 327 12.34 -5.64 -38.71
C GLU A 327 12.88 -4.35 -38.08
N ASN A 328 12.02 -3.62 -37.36
CA ASN A 328 12.46 -2.40 -36.67
C ASN A 328 13.10 -2.77 -35.32
N ASN A 329 14.04 -1.94 -34.88
CA ASN A 329 14.65 -2.00 -33.56
C ASN A 329 13.59 -1.82 -32.47
N VAL A 330 13.83 -2.44 -31.31
CA VAL A 330 12.95 -2.37 -30.14
C VAL A 330 13.63 -1.55 -29.07
N ALA A 331 13.04 -0.40 -28.72
CA ALA A 331 13.56 0.48 -27.68
C ALA A 331 13.19 -0.02 -26.27
N PHE A 332 14.07 0.22 -25.31
CA PHE A 332 13.91 0.04 -23.88
C PHE A 332 14.71 1.15 -23.15
N THR A 333 14.56 1.27 -21.83
CA THR A 333 15.32 2.24 -21.01
C THR A 333 15.96 1.55 -19.82
N PHE A 334 17.06 2.11 -19.33
CA PHE A 334 17.60 1.77 -18.01
C PHE A 334 17.13 2.79 -17.00
N GLU A 335 16.47 2.36 -15.95
CA GLU A 335 15.92 3.25 -14.93
C GLU A 335 16.66 3.04 -13.61
N SER A 336 16.74 4.10 -12.80
CA SER A 336 17.20 3.91 -11.42
C SER A 336 16.25 2.96 -10.70
N PHE A 337 16.78 2.25 -9.70
CA PHE A 337 15.98 1.31 -8.92
C PHE A 337 14.70 1.97 -8.35
N ALA A 338 14.82 3.19 -7.84
CA ALA A 338 13.68 3.96 -7.33
C ALA A 338 12.61 4.25 -8.40
N THR A 339 13.02 4.54 -9.64
CA THR A 339 12.09 4.82 -10.75
C THR A 339 11.40 3.56 -11.23
N ALA A 340 12.14 2.45 -11.38
CA ALA A 340 11.59 1.15 -11.78
C ALA A 340 10.63 0.56 -10.71
N SER A 341 10.87 0.86 -9.42
CA SER A 341 10.07 0.36 -8.30
C SER A 341 8.95 1.30 -7.84
N ASP A 342 8.78 2.47 -8.48
CA ASP A 342 7.89 3.56 -8.04
C ASP A 342 8.12 3.96 -6.55
N LEU A 343 9.36 3.90 -6.06
CA LEU A 343 9.69 4.17 -4.66
C LEU A 343 9.47 5.64 -4.31
N GLU A 344 8.68 5.92 -3.27
CA GLU A 344 8.56 7.25 -2.67
C GLU A 344 8.54 7.14 -1.14
N VAL A 345 9.40 7.89 -0.46
CA VAL A 345 9.44 8.02 1.00
C VAL A 345 8.74 9.31 1.39
N LYS A 346 7.58 9.19 2.01
CA LYS A 346 6.70 10.33 2.29
C LYS A 346 6.49 10.54 3.78
N VAL A 347 6.64 11.78 4.22
CA VAL A 347 6.43 12.19 5.61
C VAL A 347 5.21 13.09 5.75
N SER A 348 4.31 12.75 6.67
CA SER A 348 3.12 13.55 7.02
C SER A 348 2.99 13.76 8.52
N ALA A 349 2.22 14.78 8.92
CA ALA A 349 1.87 14.97 10.34
C ALA A 349 1.01 13.78 10.82
N GLY A 350 1.32 13.26 12.01
CA GLY A 350 0.58 12.19 12.68
C GLY A 350 -0.51 12.76 13.60
N ASP A 351 -0.57 12.27 14.84
CA ASP A 351 -1.63 12.62 15.80
C ASP A 351 -1.70 14.13 16.12
N ASP A 352 -2.82 14.75 15.76
CA ASP A 352 -3.14 16.15 16.07
C ASP A 352 -3.15 16.41 17.58
N GLU A 353 -3.56 15.46 18.44
CA GLU A 353 -3.52 15.63 19.90
C GLU A 353 -2.08 15.83 20.41
N ILE A 354 -1.09 15.29 19.69
CA ILE A 354 0.35 15.43 19.96
C ILE A 354 0.94 16.66 19.24
N ASN A 355 0.51 16.98 18.03
CA ASN A 355 1.12 18.04 17.22
C ASN A 355 0.54 19.44 17.47
N ASP A 356 -0.71 19.53 17.89
CA ASP A 356 -1.38 20.79 18.22
C ASP A 356 -0.78 21.43 19.48
N ALA A 357 -0.67 22.77 19.49
CA ALA A 357 -0.14 23.50 20.61
C ALA A 357 -0.97 23.23 21.86
N ARG A 358 -0.30 22.66 22.86
CA ARG A 358 -0.84 22.43 24.19
C ARG A 358 0.05 22.99 25.28
N SER A 359 -0.51 23.04 26.49
CA SER A 359 0.28 23.20 27.70
C SER A 359 0.77 21.85 28.17
N ILE A 360 2.09 21.73 28.35
CA ILE A 360 2.75 20.52 28.83
C ILE A 360 3.12 20.73 30.29
N SER A 361 2.66 19.81 31.14
CA SER A 361 3.02 19.76 32.55
C SER A 361 4.44 19.25 32.73
N ILE A 362 5.25 20.00 33.45
CA ILE A 362 6.62 19.62 33.84
C ILE A 362 6.86 19.90 35.31
N SER A 363 7.90 19.32 35.90
CA SER A 363 8.27 19.63 37.29
C SER A 363 9.04 20.94 37.41
N ASP A 364 8.77 21.67 38.49
CA ASP A 364 9.48 22.89 38.88
C ASP A 364 10.88 22.64 39.50
N SER A 365 11.22 21.37 39.76
CA SER A 365 12.35 21.01 40.61
C SER A 365 13.07 19.73 40.20
N ASN A 366 12.54 19.00 39.23
CA ASN A 366 13.17 17.82 38.64
C ASN A 366 12.88 17.78 37.13
N ASN A 367 13.73 17.09 36.38
CA ASN A 367 13.46 16.83 34.97
C ASN A 367 12.20 15.97 34.82
N THR A 368 11.50 16.16 33.71
CA THR A 368 10.30 15.43 33.31
C THR A 368 10.63 14.57 32.11
N ASP A 369 10.62 13.26 32.30
CA ASP A 369 11.08 12.31 31.30
C ASP A 369 9.94 11.93 30.33
N SER A 370 10.32 11.53 29.10
CA SER A 370 9.42 10.93 28.11
C SER A 370 8.20 11.80 27.72
N VAL A 371 8.38 13.11 27.62
CA VAL A 371 7.34 14.04 27.17
C VAL A 371 7.16 13.91 25.67
N GLU A 372 5.97 13.55 25.20
CA GLU A 372 5.63 13.50 23.78
C GLU A 372 5.50 14.93 23.22
N LEU A 373 6.26 15.24 22.16
CA LEU A 373 6.29 16.56 21.55
C LEU A 373 5.86 16.58 20.08
N MET A 374 6.01 15.48 19.36
CA MET A 374 5.64 15.38 17.95
C MET A 374 5.22 13.95 17.60
N SER A 375 4.21 13.83 16.74
CA SER A 375 3.88 12.59 16.03
C SER A 375 3.96 12.86 14.52
N PHE A 376 4.62 11.98 13.76
CA PHE A 376 4.63 12.03 12.30
C PHE A 376 4.52 10.63 11.73
N GLU A 377 4.00 10.52 10.52
CA GLU A 377 3.92 9.26 9.79
C GLU A 377 5.00 9.23 8.72
N VAL A 378 5.62 8.06 8.55
CA VAL A 378 6.49 7.73 7.41
C VAL A 378 5.77 6.68 6.58
N GLU A 379 5.51 6.99 5.31
CA GLU A 379 4.86 6.12 4.33
C GLU A 379 5.87 5.76 3.24
N ILE A 380 5.99 4.47 2.93
CA ILE A 380 6.79 3.97 1.81
C ILE A 380 5.83 3.57 0.69
N GLU A 381 5.77 4.38 -0.35
CA GLU A 381 5.04 4.03 -1.58
C GLU A 381 5.98 3.29 -2.55
N GLY A 382 5.41 2.53 -3.49
CA GLY A 382 6.18 1.69 -4.43
C GLY A 382 6.25 0.23 -4.01
N ASN A 383 7.22 -0.49 -4.59
CA ASN A 383 7.41 -1.93 -4.40
C ASN A 383 8.71 -2.31 -3.69
N SER A 384 9.52 -1.34 -3.26
CA SER A 384 10.77 -1.59 -2.54
C SER A 384 10.71 -1.22 -1.06
N ASP A 385 11.45 -1.97 -0.27
CA ASP A 385 11.71 -1.70 1.13
C ASP A 385 12.78 -0.61 1.26
N VAL A 386 12.80 0.09 2.39
CA VAL A 386 13.85 1.09 2.67
C VAL A 386 14.44 0.92 4.06
N THR A 387 15.68 1.36 4.21
CA THR A 387 16.36 1.48 5.51
C THR A 387 16.62 2.95 5.80
N ILE A 388 16.09 3.44 6.92
CA ILE A 388 16.43 4.77 7.43
C ILE A 388 17.58 4.61 8.42
N ASP A 389 18.76 5.08 8.03
CA ASP A 389 19.96 5.04 8.86
C ASP A 389 20.10 6.29 9.72
N ASP A 390 19.88 7.47 9.14
CA ASP A 390 19.98 8.74 9.85
C ASP A 390 18.67 9.53 9.71
N LEU A 391 18.13 10.00 10.85
CA LEU A 391 16.90 10.81 10.90
C LEU A 391 17.16 12.13 11.63
N VAL A 392 16.73 13.26 11.05
CA VAL A 392 16.89 14.59 11.66
C VAL A 392 15.59 15.15 12.20
N VAL A 393 15.62 15.56 13.46
CA VAL A 393 14.57 16.37 14.11
C VAL A 393 15.08 17.78 14.37
N ARG A 394 14.32 18.77 13.91
CA ARG A 394 14.62 20.20 14.06
C ARG A 394 13.71 20.80 15.12
N ALA A 395 14.29 21.29 16.22
CA ALA A 395 13.55 21.95 17.29
C ALA A 395 13.81 23.45 17.28
N THR A 396 12.76 24.25 17.46
CA THR A 396 12.84 25.71 17.58
C THR A 396 12.05 26.19 18.78
N SER A 397 12.64 27.07 19.58
CA SER A 397 12.04 27.58 20.81
C SER A 397 11.77 29.09 20.79
N THR A 398 10.86 29.54 21.66
CA THR A 398 10.66 30.95 22.01
C THR A 398 10.78 31.11 23.52
N GLY A 399 11.61 32.05 23.98
CA GLY A 399 11.95 32.20 25.39
C GLY A 399 13.35 31.66 25.66
N ALA A 400 13.45 30.55 26.41
CA ALA A 400 14.69 29.80 26.62
C ALA A 400 15.21 29.13 25.34
N GLY A 401 16.51 28.83 25.29
CA GLY A 401 17.11 28.03 24.23
C GLY A 401 16.64 26.57 24.27
N VAL A 402 16.72 25.87 23.14
CA VAL A 402 16.25 24.47 23.05
C VAL A 402 17.01 23.58 24.03
N GLY A 403 18.33 23.76 24.19
CA GLY A 403 19.12 23.00 25.18
C GLY A 403 18.93 23.44 26.63
N GLU A 404 18.23 24.54 26.89
CA GLU A 404 17.76 24.90 28.24
C GLU A 404 16.43 24.19 28.55
N ILE A 405 15.58 23.98 27.55
CA ILE A 405 14.27 23.31 27.68
C ILE A 405 14.44 21.78 27.70
N VAL A 406 15.15 21.22 26.73
CA VAL A 406 15.24 19.77 26.47
C VAL A 406 16.68 19.28 26.71
N ASN A 407 16.81 18.09 27.31
CA ASN A 407 18.10 17.44 27.58
C ASN A 407 18.39 16.28 26.61
N SER A 408 17.36 15.62 26.11
CA SER A 408 17.46 14.54 25.13
C SER A 408 16.17 14.45 24.31
N PHE A 409 16.29 13.93 23.09
CA PHE A 409 15.16 13.47 22.29
C PHE A 409 15.23 11.96 22.08
N GLU A 410 14.07 11.33 21.94
CA GLU A 410 13.92 9.90 21.64
C GLU A 410 12.93 9.73 20.49
N LEU A 411 13.20 8.75 19.61
CA LEU A 411 12.27 8.31 18.57
C LEU A 411 11.60 7.01 19.04
N VAL A 412 10.27 6.99 19.02
CA VAL A 412 9.47 5.85 19.46
C VAL A 412 8.59 5.37 18.32
N VAL A 413 8.66 4.07 18.02
CA VAL A 413 7.85 3.38 17.02
C VAL A 413 7.22 2.16 17.67
N ASP A 414 5.90 1.99 17.53
CA ASP A 414 5.13 0.91 18.17
C ASP A 414 5.33 0.77 19.70
N GLY A 415 5.73 1.88 20.35
CA GLY A 415 6.04 1.94 21.78
C GLY A 415 7.47 1.55 22.17
N ASP A 416 8.30 1.12 21.22
CA ASP A 416 9.72 0.82 21.42
C ASP A 416 10.58 2.03 21.00
N VAL A 417 11.62 2.33 21.78
CA VAL A 417 12.58 3.40 21.46
C VAL A 417 13.56 2.89 20.41
N ILE A 418 13.58 3.51 19.24
CA ILE A 418 14.47 3.13 18.12
C ILE A 418 15.72 4.01 18.06
N GLY A 419 15.68 5.23 18.62
CA GLY A 419 16.80 6.16 18.66
C GLY A 419 16.73 7.11 19.86
N SER A 420 17.88 7.55 20.37
CA SER A 420 17.96 8.49 21.49
C SER A 420 19.21 9.35 21.38
N GLU A 421 19.04 10.67 21.46
CA GLU A 421 20.12 11.63 21.30
C GLU A 421 20.09 12.73 22.37
N ASN A 422 21.28 13.13 22.82
CA ASN A 422 21.42 14.15 23.85
C ASN A 422 21.50 15.55 23.25
N VAL A 423 20.76 16.49 23.83
CA VAL A 423 20.82 17.90 23.48
C VAL A 423 21.77 18.61 24.44
N SER A 424 22.80 19.24 23.88
CA SER A 424 23.74 20.01 24.70
C SER A 424 23.08 21.30 25.21
N SER A 425 23.27 21.59 26.50
CA SER A 425 22.81 22.84 27.11
C SER A 425 23.34 24.06 26.33
N SER A 426 22.41 24.84 25.79
CA SER A 426 22.68 26.03 24.97
C SER A 426 21.52 27.01 25.02
N SER A 427 21.83 28.30 24.82
CA SER A 427 20.83 29.36 24.66
C SER A 427 20.37 29.52 23.20
N ASP A 428 20.71 28.56 22.33
CA ASP A 428 20.34 28.61 20.91
C ASP A 428 18.86 28.24 20.77
N THR A 429 18.10 29.08 20.07
CA THR A 429 16.65 28.90 19.91
C THR A 429 16.30 27.95 18.77
N GLY A 430 17.28 27.32 18.14
CA GLY A 430 17.10 26.37 17.05
C GLY A 430 18.22 25.32 17.08
N ILE A 431 17.86 24.04 17.14
CA ILE A 431 18.80 22.91 17.20
C ILE A 431 18.33 21.83 16.21
N GLU A 432 19.28 21.28 15.48
CA GLU A 432 19.12 20.07 14.67
C GLU A 432 19.69 18.90 15.48
N THR A 433 18.90 17.84 15.62
CA THR A 433 19.31 16.60 16.29
C THR A 433 19.24 15.48 15.27
N THR A 434 20.38 14.91 14.90
CA THR A 434 20.46 13.74 14.02
C THR A 434 20.55 12.49 14.88
N PHE A 435 19.64 11.56 14.64
CA PHE A 435 19.65 10.22 15.21
C PHE A 435 20.40 9.31 14.24
N ASP A 436 21.66 9.01 14.56
CA ASP A 436 22.56 8.29 13.65
C ASP A 436 22.51 6.77 13.87
N ASN A 437 22.74 5.99 12.81
CA ASN A 437 22.84 4.51 12.85
C ASN A 437 21.57 3.82 13.41
N LEU A 438 20.40 4.29 13.00
CA LEU A 438 19.12 3.67 13.33
C LEU A 438 19.00 2.27 12.71
N GLY A 439 19.39 2.12 11.43
CA GLY A 439 19.19 0.89 10.66
C GLY A 439 17.72 0.44 10.67
N TRP A 440 16.81 1.41 10.54
CA TRP A 440 15.37 1.17 10.68
C TRP A 440 14.76 0.77 9.35
N GLU A 441 14.51 -0.54 9.18
CA GLU A 441 13.87 -1.11 8.00
C GLU A 441 12.35 -0.85 7.99
N LEU A 442 11.84 -0.37 6.85
CA LEU A 442 10.43 -0.15 6.55
C LEU A 442 10.06 -0.91 5.27
N LYS A 443 8.89 -1.55 5.26
CA LYS A 443 8.45 -2.34 4.10
C LYS A 443 7.69 -1.52 3.07
N ALA A 444 7.76 -1.94 1.81
CA ALA A 444 6.96 -1.36 0.74
C ALA A 444 5.45 -1.36 1.08
N GLY A 445 4.79 -0.22 0.90
CA GLY A 445 3.38 -0.01 1.22
C GLY A 445 3.08 0.11 2.72
N GLU A 446 4.10 0.19 3.58
CA GLU A 446 3.94 0.41 5.01
C GLU A 446 3.77 1.90 5.34
N THR A 447 2.92 2.20 6.33
CA THR A 447 2.82 3.51 6.95
C THR A 447 3.01 3.34 8.44
N VAL A 448 4.01 4.02 9.01
CA VAL A 448 4.39 3.88 10.42
C VAL A 448 4.35 5.22 11.12
N GLU A 449 3.69 5.26 12.28
CA GLU A 449 3.69 6.42 13.17
C GLU A 449 4.96 6.44 14.03
N VAL A 450 5.63 7.58 14.05
CA VAL A 450 6.81 7.87 14.86
C VAL A 450 6.48 8.99 15.84
N ILE A 451 6.74 8.74 17.12
CA ILE A 451 6.58 9.72 18.19
C ILE A 451 7.95 10.22 18.63
N VAL A 452 8.16 11.54 18.56
CA VAL A 452 9.34 12.19 19.15
C VAL A 452 9.01 12.54 20.61
N ARG A 453 9.75 11.91 21.53
CA ARG A 453 9.72 12.21 22.96
C ARG A 453 10.94 13.03 23.36
N ALA A 454 10.84 13.71 24.49
CA ALA A 454 11.92 14.49 25.07
C ALA A 454 11.98 14.35 26.59
N ASP A 455 13.19 14.35 27.13
CA ASP A 455 13.40 14.62 28.56
C ASP A 455 13.55 16.12 28.74
N VAL A 456 12.57 16.73 29.41
CA VAL A 456 12.46 18.18 29.60
C VAL A 456 13.08 18.55 30.95
N ASN A 457 13.91 19.60 30.98
CA ASN A 457 14.53 20.09 32.19
C ASN A 457 13.51 20.70 33.16
N ASP A 458 13.89 20.86 34.43
CA ASP A 458 13.08 21.61 35.39
C ASP A 458 13.04 23.11 35.07
N LEU A 459 12.01 23.80 35.56
CA LEU A 459 11.88 25.26 35.46
C LEU A 459 12.90 25.98 36.35
N ASP A 460 14.17 25.97 35.96
CA ASP A 460 15.26 26.72 36.59
C ASP A 460 16.07 27.55 35.58
N GLY A 461 16.70 28.62 36.09
CA GLY A 461 17.60 29.46 35.31
C GLY A 461 16.92 30.21 34.16
N GLY A 462 17.26 29.83 32.93
CA GLY A 462 16.77 30.45 31.70
C GLY A 462 15.40 29.94 31.25
N PHE A 463 15.02 28.72 31.66
CA PHE A 463 13.76 28.08 31.33
C PHE A 463 12.67 28.49 32.32
N THR A 464 11.63 29.16 31.82
CA THR A 464 10.53 29.70 32.61
C THR A 464 9.18 29.28 32.07
N ALA A 465 8.17 29.26 32.95
CA ALA A 465 6.81 28.89 32.56
C ALA A 465 6.29 29.76 31.40
N GLY A 466 5.75 29.12 30.38
CA GLY A 466 5.28 29.76 29.14
C GLY A 466 6.29 29.82 28.00
N ASP A 467 7.55 29.43 28.23
CA ASP A 467 8.50 29.18 27.14
C ASP A 467 7.97 28.06 26.24
N THR A 468 8.25 28.16 24.94
CA THR A 468 7.67 27.25 23.95
C THR A 468 8.69 26.54 23.08
N ILE A 469 8.31 25.38 22.55
CA ILE A 469 9.06 24.62 21.56
C ILE A 469 8.13 24.10 20.47
N TYR A 470 8.57 24.11 19.22
CA TYR A 470 7.94 23.37 18.13
C TYR A 470 9.00 22.56 17.38
N LEU A 471 8.56 21.47 16.76
CA LEU A 471 9.41 20.52 16.07
C LEU A 471 9.06 20.45 14.58
N ASN A 472 10.04 20.12 13.77
CA ASN A 472 9.91 19.89 12.34
C ASN A 472 10.78 18.70 11.92
N VAL A 473 10.25 17.91 10.98
CA VAL A 473 10.98 16.84 10.28
C VAL A 473 10.70 16.96 8.78
N ASN A 474 11.71 16.70 7.98
CA ASN A 474 11.64 16.75 6.52
C ASN A 474 12.62 15.70 5.96
N PRO A 475 12.15 14.70 5.19
CA PRO A 475 13.00 13.65 4.65
C PRO A 475 13.97 14.15 3.57
N ASP A 476 13.71 15.30 2.94
CA ASP A 476 14.62 15.96 1.97
C ASP A 476 15.77 16.75 2.66
N ASP A 477 15.96 16.58 3.96
CA ASP A 477 17.13 17.13 4.65
C ASP A 477 18.39 16.35 4.25
N ALA A 478 19.47 17.05 3.91
CA ALA A 478 20.72 16.42 3.45
C ALA A 478 21.41 15.55 4.51
N ALA A 479 20.99 15.64 5.77
CA ALA A 479 21.47 14.79 6.86
C ALA A 479 20.53 13.60 7.16
N TRP A 480 19.41 13.45 6.44
CA TRP A 480 18.70 12.18 6.40
C TRP A 480 19.42 11.22 5.47
N ASP A 481 19.71 10.03 5.98
CA ASP A 481 20.28 8.93 5.20
C ASP A 481 19.24 7.83 5.09
N ILE A 482 18.80 7.59 3.86
CA ILE A 482 17.76 6.61 3.53
C ILE A 482 18.25 5.83 2.34
N GLU A 483 18.43 4.53 2.54
CA GLU A 483 18.88 3.57 1.54
C GLU A 483 17.69 2.70 1.10
N ASP A 484 17.68 2.25 -0.15
CA ASP A 484 16.76 1.22 -0.64
C ASP A 484 17.22 -0.21 -0.26
N GLU A 485 16.57 -1.24 -0.80
CA GLU A 485 16.89 -2.65 -0.51
C GLU A 485 18.28 -3.06 -1.04
N GLU A 486 18.79 -2.34 -2.04
CA GLU A 486 20.07 -2.53 -2.72
C GLU A 486 21.21 -1.80 -1.98
N GLY A 487 20.88 -0.85 -1.11
CA GLY A 487 21.84 -0.05 -0.34
C GLY A 487 22.23 1.25 -1.04
N ASP A 488 21.44 1.69 -2.01
CA ASP A 488 21.62 2.96 -2.71
C ASP A 488 20.77 4.06 -2.08
N ASN A 489 21.31 5.28 -2.10
CA ASN A 489 20.66 6.41 -1.46
C ASN A 489 19.42 6.84 -2.24
N VAL A 490 18.26 6.84 -1.58
CA VAL A 490 17.00 7.33 -2.15
C VAL A 490 17.16 8.79 -2.59
N ALA A 491 16.76 9.08 -3.83
CA ALA A 491 16.95 10.39 -4.42
C ALA A 491 16.06 11.46 -3.77
N ALA A 492 16.49 12.72 -3.84
CA ALA A 492 15.75 13.85 -3.28
C ALA A 492 14.36 14.05 -3.91
N ALA A 493 14.17 13.62 -5.17
CA ALA A 493 12.88 13.71 -5.84
C ALA A 493 11.84 12.73 -5.24
N ASP A 494 12.32 11.64 -4.66
CA ASP A 494 11.51 10.54 -4.11
C ASP A 494 11.32 10.69 -2.59
N LYS A 495 11.89 11.73 -1.99
CA LYS A 495 11.72 12.13 -0.59
C LYS A 495 10.73 13.27 -0.52
N THR A 496 9.50 13.02 -0.06
CA THR A 496 8.43 14.01 -0.11
C THR A 496 7.75 14.27 1.25
N GLY A 497 7.00 15.36 1.30
CA GLY A 497 6.27 15.75 2.50
C GLY A 497 7.17 16.34 3.59
N SER A 498 6.55 16.65 4.73
CA SER A 498 7.20 17.12 5.95
C SER A 498 6.14 17.18 7.05
N ALA A 499 6.57 17.13 8.31
CA ALA A 499 5.68 17.35 9.45
C ALA A 499 6.23 18.48 10.33
N THR A 500 5.32 19.28 10.89
CA THR A 500 5.66 20.39 11.79
C THR A 500 4.60 20.47 12.87
N THR A 501 5.02 20.62 14.11
CA THR A 501 4.11 20.85 15.24
C THR A 501 3.79 22.33 15.38
N ASP A 502 2.69 22.64 16.06
CA ASP A 502 2.54 23.97 16.65
C ASP A 502 3.48 24.12 17.87
N ALA A 503 3.56 25.32 18.41
CA ALA A 503 4.42 25.60 19.57
C ALA A 503 3.77 25.16 20.89
N HIS A 504 4.32 24.11 21.50
CA HIS A 504 3.96 23.64 22.84
C HIS A 504 4.54 24.55 23.91
N ALA A 505 3.76 24.84 24.95
CA ALA A 505 4.18 25.71 26.06
C ALA A 505 4.32 24.89 27.35
N PHE A 506 5.36 25.17 28.15
CA PHE A 506 5.65 24.40 29.36
C PHE A 506 5.24 25.12 30.63
N TYR A 507 4.63 24.39 31.58
CA TYR A 507 4.17 24.92 32.86
C TYR A 507 4.36 23.89 33.98
N ALA A 508 4.64 24.36 35.20
CA ALA A 508 4.57 23.50 36.39
C ALA A 508 3.13 23.21 36.80
N ASP A 509 2.30 24.25 36.74
CA ASP A 509 0.89 24.23 37.06
C ASP A 509 0.11 24.94 35.95
N GLY A 510 -1.03 24.38 35.57
CA GLY A 510 -1.85 24.97 34.52
C GLY A 510 -3.06 24.13 34.16
N ILE A 511 -3.54 24.39 32.94
CA ILE A 511 -4.71 23.73 32.38
C ILE A 511 -4.38 23.07 31.04
N GLN A 512 -4.97 21.90 30.80
CA GLN A 512 -5.05 21.29 29.48
C GLN A 512 -6.50 21.39 29.00
N VAL A 513 -6.67 21.71 27.72
CA VAL A 513 -7.98 22.03 27.14
C VAL A 513 -8.19 21.18 25.90
N SER A 514 -9.31 20.46 25.82
CA SER A 514 -9.70 19.70 24.63
C SER A 514 -11.13 20.06 24.19
N LEU A 515 -11.37 20.04 22.88
CA LEU A 515 -12.70 20.29 22.35
C LEU A 515 -13.58 19.06 22.59
N ASN A 516 -14.77 19.27 23.17
CA ASN A 516 -15.73 18.19 23.40
C ASN A 516 -16.77 18.14 22.27
N SER A 517 -17.42 19.27 21.96
CA SER A 517 -18.39 19.35 20.86
C SER A 517 -18.71 20.80 20.49
N VAL A 518 -19.17 21.02 19.27
CA VAL A 518 -19.80 22.27 18.82
C VAL A 518 -21.21 22.00 18.29
N ASP A 519 -22.11 22.97 18.40
CA ASP A 519 -23.50 22.87 17.92
C ASP A 519 -24.05 24.25 17.54
N GLU A 520 -24.85 24.30 16.48
CA GLU A 520 -25.54 25.50 16.01
C GLU A 520 -27.05 25.27 15.93
N GLU A 521 -27.82 26.09 16.67
CA GLU A 521 -29.28 26.05 16.66
C GLU A 521 -29.83 27.35 16.09
N ILE A 522 -30.52 27.26 14.95
CA ILE A 522 -31.29 28.38 14.40
C ILE A 522 -32.69 28.34 15.01
N VAL A 523 -33.09 29.42 15.67
CA VAL A 523 -34.41 29.54 16.28
C VAL A 523 -35.19 30.65 15.59
N ALA A 524 -36.29 30.27 14.95
CA ALA A 524 -37.23 31.22 14.37
C ALA A 524 -38.04 31.91 15.46
N GLY A 525 -38.16 33.22 15.37
CA GLY A 525 -39.03 34.02 16.19
C GLY A 525 -40.47 34.06 15.65
N ASP A 526 -41.37 34.69 16.41
CA ASP A 526 -42.79 34.80 16.08
C ASP A 526 -43.16 36.19 15.49
N SER A 527 -42.17 37.08 15.37
CA SER A 527 -42.29 38.47 14.93
C SER A 527 -41.41 38.74 13.70
N ALA A 528 -41.26 40.01 13.31
CA ALA A 528 -40.24 40.39 12.32
C ALA A 528 -38.95 40.72 13.08
N ASP A 529 -37.80 40.34 12.52
CA ASP A 529 -36.48 40.61 13.10
C ASP A 529 -36.29 40.04 14.52
N ASP A 530 -36.87 38.86 14.84
CA ASP A 530 -36.71 38.19 16.15
C ASP A 530 -36.13 36.76 16.08
N ASP A 531 -35.72 36.33 14.89
CA ASP A 531 -34.89 35.13 14.71
C ASP A 531 -33.56 35.29 15.46
N TYR A 532 -33.04 34.18 15.97
CA TYR A 532 -31.72 34.18 16.61
C TYR A 532 -31.03 32.85 16.40
N VAL A 533 -29.71 32.87 16.55
CA VAL A 533 -28.89 31.67 16.49
C VAL A 533 -28.21 31.46 17.83
N LYS A 534 -28.23 30.22 18.32
CA LYS A 534 -27.35 29.78 19.42
C LYS A 534 -26.17 29.03 18.84
N LEU A 535 -24.98 29.43 19.24
CA LEU A 535 -23.71 28.83 18.86
C LEU A 535 -23.10 28.28 20.15
N THR A 536 -23.03 26.96 20.26
CA THR A 536 -22.57 26.27 21.47
C THR A 536 -21.20 25.68 21.25
N ILE A 537 -20.27 25.96 22.19
CA ILE A 537 -18.95 25.32 22.25
C ILE A 537 -18.86 24.64 23.61
N LYS A 538 -18.60 23.33 23.60
CA LYS A 538 -18.26 22.55 24.79
C LYS A 538 -16.81 22.12 24.72
N PHE A 539 -16.11 22.27 25.83
CA PHE A 539 -14.71 21.89 25.95
C PHE A 539 -14.46 21.35 27.36
N ASP A 540 -13.48 20.47 27.45
CA ASP A 540 -13.05 19.87 28.70
C ASP A 540 -11.77 20.55 29.16
N VAL A 541 -11.69 20.84 30.47
CA VAL A 541 -10.50 21.42 31.10
C VAL A 541 -10.02 20.48 32.18
N THR A 542 -8.76 20.06 32.07
CA THR A 542 -8.05 19.26 33.07
C THR A 542 -7.03 20.14 33.77
N ALA A 543 -7.07 20.21 35.09
CA ALA A 543 -6.07 20.91 35.89
C ALA A 543 -4.86 20.00 36.18
N PHE A 544 -3.66 20.54 36.12
CA PHE A 544 -2.43 19.84 36.51
C PHE A 544 -1.55 20.71 37.41
N GLY A 545 -0.73 20.06 38.25
CA GLY A 545 0.22 20.71 39.17
C GLY A 545 -0.40 21.36 40.40
N ASP A 546 -1.63 21.88 40.29
CA ASP A 546 -2.46 22.35 41.42
C ASP A 546 -3.95 22.35 41.01
N THR A 547 -4.82 22.66 41.97
CA THR A 547 -6.21 23.03 41.70
C THR A 547 -6.27 24.33 40.93
N MET A 548 -7.05 24.33 39.85
CA MET A 548 -7.25 25.51 39.00
C MET A 548 -8.66 26.07 39.18
N TYR A 549 -8.77 27.39 39.07
CA TYR A 549 -10.01 28.13 38.99
C TYR A 549 -10.12 28.72 37.59
N ILE A 550 -11.14 28.28 36.86
CA ILE A 550 -11.47 28.79 35.53
C ILE A 550 -12.45 29.94 35.71
N ASP A 551 -12.15 31.10 35.15
CA ASP A 551 -13.01 32.30 35.24
C ASP A 551 -14.46 31.96 34.86
N ASP A 552 -15.41 32.43 35.66
CA ASP A 552 -16.84 32.12 35.50
C ASP A 552 -17.60 33.06 34.56
N SER A 553 -16.91 34.04 33.97
CA SER A 553 -17.48 35.03 33.06
C SER A 553 -17.20 34.71 31.58
N ALA A 554 -17.84 35.41 30.64
CA ALA A 554 -17.59 35.27 29.20
C ALA A 554 -17.78 36.63 28.49
N SER A 555 -16.97 36.92 27.46
CA SER A 555 -16.95 38.24 26.81
C SER A 555 -16.61 38.19 25.30
N GLU A 556 -16.89 39.28 24.57
CA GLU A 556 -16.45 39.45 23.18
C GLU A 556 -14.97 39.84 23.11
N ALA A 557 -14.21 39.21 22.21
CA ALA A 557 -12.80 39.51 22.00
C ALA A 557 -12.61 40.94 21.44
N GLY A 558 -11.82 41.78 22.11
CA GLY A 558 -11.51 43.16 21.70
C GLY A 558 -12.09 44.29 22.58
N THR A 559 -12.92 43.96 23.57
CA THR A 559 -13.44 44.92 24.57
C THR A 559 -12.75 44.81 25.95
N SER A 560 -11.79 43.91 26.07
CA SER A 560 -11.21 43.47 27.34
C SER A 560 -9.73 43.85 27.50
N THR A 561 -9.40 44.33 28.70
CA THR A 561 -8.05 44.37 29.29
C THR A 561 -7.75 43.05 29.99
N ASP A 562 -6.48 42.61 29.97
CA ASP A 562 -5.86 41.54 30.79
C ASP A 562 -6.81 40.80 31.76
N GLY A 563 -7.09 39.53 31.46
CA GLY A 563 -7.79 38.63 32.38
C GLY A 563 -9.28 38.37 32.10
N THR A 564 -9.78 38.53 30.87
CA THR A 564 -11.10 37.96 30.53
C THR A 564 -11.04 36.48 30.22
N ALA A 565 -11.59 35.70 31.14
CA ALA A 565 -12.66 34.74 30.92
C ALA A 565 -12.63 33.93 29.63
N PHE A 566 -13.26 34.41 28.57
CA PHE A 566 -13.29 33.81 27.25
C PHE A 566 -13.49 34.92 26.23
N GLY A 567 -12.77 34.86 25.10
CA GLY A 567 -13.01 35.75 23.97
C GLY A 567 -13.78 35.01 22.90
N VAL A 568 -14.95 35.52 22.51
CA VAL A 568 -15.67 35.04 21.33
C VAL A 568 -15.59 36.06 20.22
N ASN A 569 -15.24 35.57 19.04
CA ASN A 569 -15.13 36.35 17.83
C ASN A 569 -16.22 35.89 16.84
N LEU A 570 -17.10 36.79 16.43
CA LEU A 570 -18.13 36.50 15.43
C LEU A 570 -17.63 36.89 14.04
N SER A 571 -17.44 35.92 13.15
CA SER A 571 -17.14 36.23 11.75
C SER A 571 -18.41 36.24 10.93
N SER A 572 -18.70 37.37 10.27
CA SER A 572 -19.50 37.31 9.04
C SER A 572 -18.71 36.52 7.99
N ALA A 573 -19.36 35.99 6.95
CA ALA A 573 -18.72 35.20 5.87
C ALA A 573 -17.45 35.82 5.21
N ALA A 574 -17.05 37.04 5.57
CA ALA A 574 -15.87 37.78 5.11
C ALA A 574 -14.69 37.84 6.10
N SER A 575 -14.51 36.85 6.99
CA SER A 575 -13.36 36.72 7.92
C SER A 575 -13.07 37.96 8.80
N THR A 576 -14.08 38.80 9.02
CA THR A 576 -13.99 40.02 9.83
C THR A 576 -14.74 39.78 11.13
N TYR A 577 -14.05 39.94 12.25
CA TYR A 577 -14.64 39.82 13.58
C TYR A 577 -15.53 41.03 13.93
N ILE A 578 -16.73 40.77 14.45
CA ILE A 578 -17.76 41.76 14.71
C ILE A 578 -18.18 41.71 16.18
N SER A 579 -18.19 42.87 16.84
CA SER A 579 -18.81 43.09 18.15
C SER A 579 -20.14 43.84 17.96
N ASP A 580 -21.25 43.31 18.47
CA ASP A 580 -22.59 43.94 18.37
C ASP A 580 -23.34 43.80 19.71
N ALA A 581 -24.21 44.77 20.03
CA ALA A 581 -25.00 44.72 21.25
C ALA A 581 -26.13 43.66 21.21
N SER A 582 -26.33 42.99 20.08
CA SER A 582 -27.33 41.92 19.92
C SER A 582 -26.83 40.53 20.34
N THR A 583 -25.64 40.43 20.94
CA THR A 583 -25.05 39.18 21.41
C THR A 583 -25.23 39.01 22.91
N THR A 584 -25.48 37.78 23.35
CA THR A 584 -25.51 37.41 24.77
C THR A 584 -24.79 36.10 25.01
N PHE A 585 -24.23 35.94 26.20
CA PHE A 585 -23.41 34.78 26.57
C PHE A 585 -24.03 34.07 27.77
N ALA A 586 -24.08 32.76 27.70
CA ALA A 586 -24.32 31.90 28.85
C ALA A 586 -23.14 30.95 28.99
N PHE A 587 -22.55 30.92 30.18
CA PHE A 587 -21.39 30.08 30.49
C PHE A 587 -21.71 29.22 31.71
N SER A 588 -21.29 27.96 31.67
CA SER A 588 -21.56 26.99 32.72
C SER A 588 -20.51 25.89 32.72
N SER A 589 -20.35 25.22 33.86
CA SER A 589 -19.42 24.10 34.04
C SER A 589 -20.07 22.97 34.85
N THR A 590 -19.51 21.76 34.75
CA THR A 590 -19.77 20.67 35.69
C THR A 590 -19.05 20.89 37.04
N GLY A 591 -18.01 21.73 37.07
CA GLY A 591 -17.26 22.10 38.26
C GLY A 591 -18.05 23.00 39.22
N VAL A 592 -17.58 23.11 40.46
CA VAL A 592 -18.23 23.93 41.49
C VAL A 592 -17.88 25.40 41.25
N ASP A 593 -18.92 26.22 41.03
CA ASP A 593 -18.82 27.68 41.04
C ASP A 593 -18.56 28.20 42.47
N GLU A 594 -17.40 28.81 42.67
CA GLU A 594 -17.01 29.45 43.94
C GLU A 594 -17.02 31.00 43.87
N GLY A 595 -17.64 31.57 42.85
CA GLY A 595 -18.05 32.98 42.77
C GLY A 595 -17.17 33.93 41.96
N ASN A 596 -15.88 33.65 41.78
CA ASN A 596 -15.08 34.29 40.71
C ASN A 596 -14.61 33.28 39.66
N GLY A 597 -14.84 31.98 39.88
CA GLY A 597 -14.37 30.93 39.00
C GLY A 597 -14.90 29.55 39.38
N PHE A 598 -14.96 28.68 38.39
CA PHE A 598 -15.25 27.27 38.51
C PHE A 598 -14.00 26.51 38.95
N LYS A 599 -14.13 25.77 40.04
CA LYS A 599 -13.04 24.96 40.58
C LYS A 599 -12.88 23.66 39.79
N VAL A 600 -11.66 23.39 39.36
CA VAL A 600 -11.20 22.13 38.77
C VAL A 600 -10.10 21.60 39.68
N LEU A 601 -10.33 20.44 40.31
CA LEU A 601 -9.33 19.85 41.20
C LEU A 601 -8.15 19.35 40.37
N GLU A 602 -6.95 19.38 40.96
CA GLU A 602 -5.75 18.76 40.38
C GLU A 602 -6.06 17.34 39.88
N ASP A 603 -5.59 17.01 38.68
CA ASP A 603 -5.79 15.73 37.98
C ASP A 603 -7.25 15.35 37.72
N THR A 604 -8.15 16.34 37.75
CA THR A 604 -9.56 16.14 37.38
C THR A 604 -9.94 16.99 36.18
N THR A 605 -10.92 16.49 35.44
CA THR A 605 -11.47 17.15 34.26
C THR A 605 -12.89 17.62 34.55
N GLU A 606 -13.19 18.86 34.20
CA GLU A 606 -14.54 19.42 34.22
C GLU A 606 -14.93 19.89 32.81
N THR A 607 -16.20 19.71 32.44
CA THR A 607 -16.72 20.13 31.14
C THR A 607 -17.34 21.51 31.25
N PHE A 608 -16.96 22.39 30.34
CA PHE A 608 -17.46 23.74 30.23
C PHE A 608 -18.34 23.88 28.98
N THR A 609 -19.39 24.68 29.09
CA THR A 609 -20.34 24.95 28.00
C THR A 609 -20.51 26.45 27.85
N LEU A 610 -20.09 26.97 26.70
CA LEU A 610 -20.29 28.34 26.27
C LEU A 610 -21.38 28.39 25.21
N VAL A 611 -22.45 29.14 25.46
CA VAL A 611 -23.54 29.39 24.51
C VAL A 611 -23.54 30.86 24.15
N VAL A 612 -23.31 31.15 22.87
CA VAL A 612 -23.33 32.48 22.28
C VAL A 612 -24.66 32.62 21.54
N THR A 613 -25.52 33.50 22.01
CA THR A 613 -26.79 33.79 21.34
C THR A 613 -26.65 35.08 20.56
N VAL A 614 -26.80 35.00 19.24
CA VAL A 614 -26.78 36.14 18.32
C VAL A 614 -28.20 36.43 17.88
N GLN A 615 -28.76 37.55 18.34
CA GLN A 615 -30.12 37.95 18.02
C GLN A 615 -30.16 38.77 16.74
N ASN A 616 -31.08 38.46 15.83
CA ASN A 616 -31.47 39.41 14.80
C ASN A 616 -32.21 40.57 15.47
N ALA A 617 -31.93 41.79 15.01
CA ALA A 617 -32.70 42.97 15.37
C ALA A 617 -32.77 43.86 14.13
N ALA A 618 -33.83 44.66 14.00
CA ALA A 618 -34.10 45.50 12.83
C ALA A 618 -32.98 46.50 12.41
N THR A 619 -31.93 46.65 13.23
CA THR A 619 -30.72 47.44 12.94
C THR A 619 -29.42 46.68 13.19
N SER A 620 -29.47 45.36 13.38
CA SER A 620 -28.31 44.53 13.67
C SER A 620 -27.42 44.42 12.43
N THR A 621 -26.12 44.30 12.65
CA THR A 621 -25.17 44.05 11.55
C THR A 621 -25.25 42.63 10.99
N PHE A 622 -26.06 41.76 11.60
CA PHE A 622 -26.16 40.32 11.30
C PHE A 622 -27.40 39.93 10.49
N ASP A 623 -28.28 40.86 10.17
CA ASP A 623 -29.45 40.60 9.32
C ASP A 623 -29.01 40.02 7.95
N GLY A 624 -29.43 38.78 7.66
CA GLY A 624 -29.09 38.06 6.44
C GLY A 624 -27.63 37.63 6.35
N ALA A 625 -26.93 37.52 7.48
CA ALA A 625 -25.52 37.10 7.54
C ALA A 625 -25.36 35.64 7.99
N TYR A 626 -24.22 35.05 7.63
CA TYR A 626 -23.73 33.83 8.27
C TYR A 626 -22.80 34.21 9.41
N VAL A 627 -22.99 33.60 10.58
CA VAL A 627 -22.19 33.83 11.79
C VAL A 627 -21.66 32.52 12.35
N ARG A 628 -20.52 32.58 13.05
CA ARG A 628 -20.00 31.48 13.86
C ARG A 628 -19.32 32.03 15.11
N ALA A 629 -19.23 31.25 16.17
CA ALA A 629 -18.50 31.58 17.37
C ALA A 629 -17.11 30.95 17.30
N VAL A 630 -16.09 31.68 17.74
CA VAL A 630 -14.70 31.22 17.85
C VAL A 630 -14.22 31.53 19.25
N LEU A 631 -13.80 30.52 20.01
CA LEU A 631 -13.17 30.68 21.32
C LEU A 631 -11.72 31.16 21.13
N THR A 632 -11.29 32.20 21.84
CA THR A 632 -9.96 32.80 21.64
C THR A 632 -9.13 32.93 22.91
N GLY A 633 -9.70 32.63 24.08
CA GLY A 633 -8.99 32.68 25.35
C GLY A 633 -9.75 31.90 26.41
N ILE A 634 -9.04 31.40 27.43
CA ILE A 634 -9.59 30.80 28.65
C ILE A 634 -8.86 31.40 29.84
N GLY A 635 -9.57 32.07 30.75
CA GLY A 635 -9.01 32.59 31.99
C GLY A 635 -8.83 31.51 33.05
N PHE A 636 -7.63 31.35 33.60
CA PHE A 636 -7.34 30.41 34.69
C PHE A 636 -6.39 31.01 35.74
N ASN A 637 -6.47 30.50 36.98
CA ASN A 637 -5.61 30.87 38.10
C ASN A 637 -5.57 29.74 39.14
N THR A 638 -4.49 29.62 39.91
CA THR A 638 -4.37 28.72 41.07
C THR A 638 -5.15 29.20 42.29
N ASP A 639 -5.50 30.50 42.34
CA ASP A 639 -6.34 31.10 43.37
C ASP A 639 -7.70 31.55 42.82
N ASN A 640 -8.76 31.42 43.63
CA ASN A 640 -10.09 32.00 43.36
C ASN A 640 -10.06 33.54 43.54
N SER A 641 -9.43 34.22 42.58
CA SER A 641 -9.23 35.66 42.51
C SER A 641 -10.06 36.28 41.38
N ALA A 642 -10.07 37.61 41.27
CA ALA A 642 -10.66 38.35 40.15
C ALA A 642 -9.64 38.65 39.02
N THR A 643 -8.48 38.00 39.05
CA THR A 643 -7.38 38.20 38.09
C THR A 643 -6.98 36.85 37.54
N PHE A 644 -6.98 36.69 36.22
CA PHE A 644 -6.72 35.41 35.55
C PHE A 644 -5.58 35.54 34.54
N THR A 645 -4.81 34.47 34.39
CA THR A 645 -3.92 34.25 33.24
C THR A 645 -4.77 33.73 32.09
N THR A 646 -4.50 34.16 30.85
CA THR A 646 -5.28 33.73 29.69
C THR A 646 -4.51 32.65 28.92
N PHE A 647 -5.07 31.44 28.87
CA PHE A 647 -4.67 30.39 27.94
C PHE A 647 -5.24 30.70 26.55
N THR A 648 -4.41 30.65 25.51
CA THR A 648 -4.80 30.98 24.13
C THR A 648 -4.43 29.93 23.08
N ALA A 649 -3.70 28.89 23.47
CA ALA A 649 -3.18 27.88 22.55
C ALA A 649 -4.33 27.10 21.88
N ASN A 650 -4.28 27.01 20.56
CA ASN A 650 -5.20 26.28 19.65
C ASN A 650 -6.70 26.53 19.76
N LEU A 651 -7.11 27.50 20.57
CA LEU A 651 -8.51 27.89 20.70
C LEU A 651 -9.08 28.45 19.39
N ALA A 652 -8.44 29.46 18.80
CA ALA A 652 -9.00 30.14 17.63
C ALA A 652 -9.03 29.27 16.35
N ALA A 653 -8.12 28.28 16.27
CA ALA A 653 -8.05 27.34 15.17
C ALA A 653 -9.13 26.25 15.29
N ASN A 654 -9.28 25.65 16.48
CA ASN A 654 -10.02 24.39 16.63
C ASN A 654 -11.36 24.56 17.35
N PHE A 655 -11.51 25.57 18.21
CA PHE A 655 -12.70 25.77 19.04
C PHE A 655 -13.64 26.78 18.39
N LYS A 656 -14.25 26.38 17.28
CA LYS A 656 -15.18 27.21 16.51
C LYS A 656 -16.39 26.42 16.04
N THR A 657 -17.54 27.06 16.03
CA THR A 657 -18.76 26.51 15.45
C THR A 657 -18.71 26.59 13.91
N ASP A 658 -19.55 25.81 13.26
CA ASP A 658 -19.87 26.02 11.85
C ASP A 658 -20.60 27.36 11.65
N TYR A 659 -20.66 27.79 10.39
CA TYR A 659 -21.41 28.98 10.00
C TYR A 659 -22.91 28.70 10.00
N ALA A 660 -23.66 29.49 10.77
CA ALA A 660 -25.11 29.46 10.83
C ALA A 660 -25.70 30.74 10.25
N PHE A 661 -26.79 30.60 9.47
CA PHE A 661 -27.47 31.72 8.82
C PHE A 661 -28.50 32.36 9.76
N ILE A 662 -28.43 33.69 9.90
CA ILE A 662 -29.45 34.48 10.59
C ILE A 662 -30.43 35.01 9.55
N ALA A 663 -31.67 34.54 9.63
CA ALA A 663 -32.76 34.98 8.76
C ALA A 663 -33.40 36.29 9.28
N ASN A 664 -34.11 36.95 8.37
CA ASN A 664 -34.72 38.28 8.51
C ASN A 664 -36.07 38.20 9.24
#